data_AF-A0A4S4B2F0-F1
#
_entry.id   AF-A0A4S4B2F0-F1
#
_cell.length_a   1.000
_cell.length_b   1.000
_cell.length_c   1.000
_cell.angle_alpha   90.00
_cell.angle_beta   90.00
_cell.angle_gamma   90.00
#
_symmetry.space_group_name_H-M   'P 1'
#
loop_
_entity.id
_entity.type
_entity.pdbx_description
1 polymer ?
#
loop_
_entity_poly.entity_id
_entity_poly.type
_entity_poly.pdbx_seq_one_letter_code
_entity_poly.pdbx_strand_id
1 'polypeptide(L)'
;MPDKNRIDVRSLKQFSGAAIPQIAVGLPMARMQYLMQVAGDELAPHFTPAQEPLRDGVAAQAVSGQWLYRPALRVAQRTVELLGPEVRFLKDPAGKVRLQFELEEAPQVGLPAGAEPLAVKVESVSLTWLEDGQARSRTFDSPTLIGTDDPNNPAQPNFRLRVGVDLLPQEVDPLYRAMSQLGANAALNVNFSYGYWLDQQVDVTPPTPPIVRDHRRLADGVRSASLLRNSMLLRPLMVTAVPTPPPTAPVIPVPLMLTPMLSLRADAAPQLRRFDRFDATLRLDAVRIGDLLDKRRQRETQSNFRQVTLTRSVPFFFDPALEHNRPVFSAVVGDSSLGTVWQNIGFGLVRAANFPNTVYRLPDEIRLAYNVDLAAPHVIPALYRDDDEDIRVRVLLRAAPWYDPESLVKLRDTLRKTSGGAISFANVVMGGYEKAVLKLGGAFPDQVKALGGAQEIEIGLEGSFEIVIDLSLEFYRLLAQLLVGPIGLTGQVAVTLDMAAPGDPTPQLQVFHVPLRLNLADVASLPTTVTLPAETLSPGQIVLSSGAGVETRVGGCAARLLQYDENSVTPLEVFEAVVDSPAFPLTLPATGPLTLNVTPKADLQGELWNAIQIELTGHELMAPSSQILEHIHEVAPSGSVSWKVQIECPPLTRSPLPDAFQTLYRVEVQLQSAGFEGQQVVLSPAQAQAQLSMNQTLRDIVGNAGGSVNHFKYRVRNIYLDHQGQWSELKDGEGSNLFVFPNPVLND
;
A
#
# COMPACT_ATOMS: atom_id res chain seq x y z
N MET A 1 33.49 16.24 38.35
CA MET A 1 32.52 15.13 38.34
C MET A 1 31.99 14.99 36.91
N PRO A 2 32.31 13.93 36.15
CA PRO A 2 31.94 13.81 34.74
C PRO A 2 31.00 12.64 34.40
N ASP A 3 30.46 11.93 35.40
CA ASP A 3 30.06 10.53 35.21
C ASP A 3 28.53 10.25 35.11
N LYS A 4 27.66 11.25 35.30
CA LYS A 4 26.21 11.02 35.43
C LYS A 4 25.40 11.03 34.11
N ASN A 5 25.83 11.69 33.03
CA ASN A 5 25.02 11.77 31.81
C ASN A 5 25.29 10.57 30.90
N ARG A 6 24.24 9.88 30.43
CA ARG A 6 24.31 8.62 29.66
C ARG A 6 23.44 8.66 28.40
N ILE A 7 23.87 7.99 27.34
CA ILE A 7 23.03 7.64 26.19
C ILE A 7 22.96 6.12 26.07
N ASP A 8 21.77 5.56 25.87
CA ASP A 8 21.48 4.15 25.64
C ASP A 8 20.67 4.02 24.34
N VAL A 9 20.89 3.01 23.52
CA VAL A 9 20.21 2.87 22.21
C VAL A 9 19.70 1.44 22.05
N ARG A 10 18.48 1.30 21.54
CA ARG A 10 17.75 0.03 21.47
C ARG A 10 17.05 -0.10 20.11
N SER A 11 17.52 -1.04 19.30
CA SER A 11 16.75 -1.52 18.15
C SER A 11 15.45 -2.15 18.66
N LEU A 12 14.30 -1.69 18.17
CA LEU A 12 13.03 -2.36 18.43
C LEU A 12 12.94 -3.65 17.61
N LYS A 13 12.10 -4.59 18.03
CA LYS A 13 11.86 -5.83 17.26
C LYS A 13 11.28 -5.49 15.89
N GLN A 14 11.68 -6.28 14.89
CA GLN A 14 11.29 -6.14 13.49
C GLN A 14 9.77 -6.11 13.31
N PHE A 15 9.22 -4.90 13.19
CA PHE A 15 8.15 -4.61 12.27
C PHE A 15 8.80 -3.94 11.06
N SER A 16 8.64 -4.54 9.87
CA SER A 16 9.23 -3.98 8.66
C SER A 16 8.57 -2.64 8.33
N GLY A 17 9.25 -1.54 8.61
CA GLY A 17 8.93 -0.17 8.25
C GLY A 17 9.11 0.05 6.74
N ALA A 18 8.42 -0.74 5.95
CA ALA A 18 8.29 -0.56 4.52
C ALA A 18 7.72 0.83 4.22
N ALA A 19 8.24 1.51 3.20
CA ALA A 19 7.60 2.64 2.57
C ALA A 19 6.44 2.12 1.71
N ILE A 20 5.40 1.59 2.38
CA ILE A 20 4.21 1.05 1.74
C ILE A 20 3.56 2.22 0.99
N PRO A 21 3.44 2.16 -0.34
CA PRO A 21 2.79 3.20 -1.11
C PRO A 21 1.34 3.34 -0.64
N GLN A 22 0.84 4.57 -0.49
CA GLN A 22 -0.54 4.82 -0.08
C GLN A 22 -1.48 4.51 -1.26
N ILE A 23 -1.84 3.22 -1.40
CA ILE A 23 -2.77 2.70 -2.39
C ILE A 23 -4.14 2.57 -1.74
N ALA A 24 -5.11 3.32 -2.27
CA ALA A 24 -6.53 3.10 -1.99
C ALA A 24 -7.14 2.25 -3.12
N VAL A 25 -7.75 1.12 -2.77
CA VAL A 25 -8.39 0.17 -3.70
C VAL A 25 -9.91 0.31 -3.62
N GLY A 26 -10.56 0.34 -4.79
CA GLY A 26 -11.99 0.52 -4.96
C GLY A 26 -12.69 -0.82 -5.19
N LEU A 27 -13.33 -0.99 -6.35
CA LEU A 27 -14.00 -2.25 -6.69
C LEU A 27 -12.97 -3.35 -7.03
N PRO A 28 -13.07 -4.57 -6.46
CA PRO A 28 -12.17 -5.68 -6.79
C PRO A 28 -12.13 -5.97 -8.29
N MET A 29 -10.95 -6.22 -8.85
CA MET A 29 -10.75 -6.40 -10.29
C MET A 29 -11.66 -7.50 -10.88
N ALA A 30 -11.71 -8.67 -10.23
CA ALA A 30 -12.61 -9.77 -10.62
C ALA A 30 -14.10 -9.39 -10.57
N ARG A 31 -14.51 -8.47 -9.67
CA ARG A 31 -15.89 -7.95 -9.64
C ARG A 31 -16.15 -6.95 -10.77
N MET A 32 -15.16 -6.13 -11.16
CA MET A 32 -15.28 -5.27 -12.36
C MET A 32 -15.44 -6.12 -13.62
N GLN A 33 -14.56 -7.12 -13.79
CA GLN A 33 -14.59 -8.07 -14.90
C GLN A 33 -15.93 -8.81 -15.00
N TYR A 34 -16.43 -9.34 -13.89
CA TYR A 34 -17.73 -9.98 -13.83
C TYR A 34 -18.87 -9.04 -14.27
N LEU A 35 -18.88 -7.78 -13.83
CA LEU A 35 -19.89 -6.81 -14.25
C LEU A 35 -19.78 -6.45 -15.74
N MET A 36 -18.56 -6.35 -16.29
CA MET A 36 -18.33 -6.16 -17.72
C MET A 36 -18.83 -7.35 -18.55
N GLN A 37 -18.59 -8.59 -18.10
CA GLN A 37 -19.11 -9.80 -18.75
C GLN A 37 -20.64 -9.84 -18.71
N VAL A 38 -21.26 -9.46 -17.58
CA VAL A 38 -22.72 -9.40 -17.42
C VAL A 38 -23.37 -8.28 -18.24
N ALA A 39 -22.63 -7.21 -18.59
CA ALA A 39 -23.06 -6.27 -19.63
C ALA A 39 -22.90 -6.87 -21.05
N GLY A 40 -21.79 -7.58 -21.29
CA GLY A 40 -21.48 -8.26 -22.55
C GLY A 40 -22.46 -9.37 -22.95
N ASP A 41 -23.14 -10.02 -22.00
CA ASP A 41 -24.21 -11.00 -22.24
C ASP A 41 -25.33 -10.48 -23.17
N GLU A 42 -25.59 -9.16 -23.19
CA GLU A 42 -26.60 -8.56 -24.09
C GLU A 42 -26.18 -8.65 -25.58
N LEU A 43 -24.89 -8.87 -25.83
CA LEU A 43 -24.26 -9.06 -27.14
C LEU A 43 -23.74 -10.50 -27.33
N ALA A 44 -24.20 -11.45 -26.51
CA ALA A 44 -23.80 -12.86 -26.62
C ALA A 44 -24.09 -13.42 -28.03
N PRO A 45 -23.26 -14.33 -28.55
CA PRO A 45 -23.39 -14.84 -29.91
C PRO A 45 -24.69 -15.62 -30.14
N HIS A 46 -25.26 -15.48 -31.33
CA HIS A 46 -26.42 -16.25 -31.79
C HIS A 46 -25.97 -17.46 -32.62
N PHE A 47 -26.58 -18.62 -32.40
CA PHE A 47 -26.34 -19.86 -33.16
C PHE A 47 -27.65 -20.49 -33.63
N THR A 48 -27.60 -21.19 -34.77
CA THR A 48 -28.66 -22.16 -35.13
C THR A 48 -28.43 -23.48 -34.38
N PRO A 49 -29.47 -24.31 -34.15
CA PRO A 49 -29.30 -25.60 -33.45
C PRO A 49 -28.34 -26.58 -34.14
N ALA A 50 -28.13 -26.45 -35.46
CA ALA A 50 -27.16 -27.25 -36.21
C ALA A 50 -25.71 -26.77 -36.03
N GLN A 51 -25.51 -25.57 -35.48
CA GLN A 51 -24.23 -24.91 -35.25
C GLN A 51 -23.97 -24.66 -33.75
N GLU A 52 -24.69 -25.32 -32.85
CA GLU A 52 -24.51 -25.15 -31.40
C GLU A 52 -23.08 -25.58 -30.98
N PRO A 53 -22.33 -24.75 -30.21
CA PRO A 53 -20.95 -25.04 -29.82
C PRO A 53 -20.89 -26.13 -28.73
N LEU A 54 -21.11 -27.38 -29.13
CA LEU A 54 -21.26 -28.54 -28.25
C LEU A 54 -19.98 -29.38 -28.06
N ARG A 55 -18.93 -29.15 -28.85
CA ARG A 55 -17.73 -30.02 -28.90
C ARG A 55 -16.45 -29.22 -28.64
N ASP A 56 -15.49 -29.88 -28.02
CA ASP A 56 -14.14 -29.34 -27.81
C ASP A 56 -13.27 -29.59 -29.05
N GLY A 57 -12.30 -28.70 -29.32
CA GLY A 57 -11.43 -28.81 -30.50
C GLY A 57 -12.10 -28.53 -31.85
N VAL A 58 -13.32 -27.95 -31.84
CA VAL A 58 -14.12 -27.63 -33.03
C VAL A 58 -14.69 -26.22 -32.89
N ALA A 59 -14.55 -25.41 -33.94
CA ALA A 59 -15.23 -24.12 -34.04
C ALA A 59 -16.65 -24.29 -34.60
N ALA A 60 -17.61 -23.62 -33.98
CA ALA A 60 -18.95 -23.37 -34.48
C ALA A 60 -18.98 -22.03 -35.23
N GLN A 61 -19.90 -21.87 -36.18
CA GLN A 61 -20.13 -20.58 -36.82
C GLN A 61 -21.40 -19.94 -36.24
N ALA A 62 -21.27 -18.73 -35.71
CA ALA A 62 -22.39 -17.92 -35.26
C ALA A 62 -23.19 -17.35 -36.46
N VAL A 63 -24.42 -16.90 -36.21
CA VAL A 63 -25.29 -16.26 -37.21
C VAL A 63 -24.68 -14.96 -37.77
N SER A 64 -23.77 -14.32 -37.02
CA SER A 64 -22.92 -13.20 -37.47
C SER A 64 -21.85 -13.58 -38.50
N GLY A 65 -21.63 -14.88 -38.73
CA GLY A 65 -20.56 -15.42 -39.58
C GLY A 65 -19.22 -15.66 -38.86
N GLN A 66 -19.08 -15.20 -37.62
CA GLN A 66 -17.90 -15.36 -36.76
C GLN A 66 -17.69 -16.84 -36.37
N TRP A 67 -16.44 -17.29 -36.28
CA TRP A 67 -16.10 -18.63 -35.83
C TRP A 67 -15.73 -18.61 -34.35
N LEU A 68 -16.41 -19.44 -33.55
CA LEU A 68 -16.29 -19.46 -32.09
C LEU A 68 -16.09 -20.88 -31.56
N TYR A 69 -15.15 -21.08 -30.64
CA TYR A 69 -14.80 -22.40 -30.10
C TYR A 69 -14.77 -22.44 -28.57
N ARG A 70 -14.84 -23.65 -28.00
CA ARG A 70 -14.66 -23.88 -26.56
C ARG A 70 -13.17 -23.79 -26.20
N PRO A 71 -12.73 -22.84 -25.36
CA PRO A 71 -11.30 -22.71 -25.04
C PRO A 71 -10.76 -23.95 -24.31
N ALA A 72 -9.44 -24.13 -24.42
CA ALA A 72 -8.66 -25.10 -23.66
C ALA A 72 -7.60 -24.33 -22.85
N LEU A 73 -7.07 -24.92 -21.78
CA LEU A 73 -6.09 -24.25 -20.91
C LEU A 73 -4.79 -25.03 -20.81
N ARG A 74 -3.71 -24.28 -20.57
CA ARG A 74 -2.41 -24.78 -20.10
C ARG A 74 -1.86 -23.85 -19.02
N VAL A 75 -0.84 -24.30 -18.29
CA VAL A 75 -0.03 -23.41 -17.45
C VAL A 75 0.73 -22.44 -18.36
N ALA A 76 0.70 -21.14 -18.06
CA ALA A 76 1.39 -20.13 -18.85
C ALA A 76 2.91 -20.24 -18.69
N GLN A 77 3.66 -19.64 -19.64
CA GLN A 77 5.12 -19.66 -19.62
C GLN A 77 5.71 -18.27 -19.33
N ARG A 78 6.79 -18.26 -18.55
CA ARG A 78 7.65 -17.08 -18.30
C ARG A 78 8.25 -16.60 -19.61
N THR A 79 8.07 -15.31 -19.91
CA THR A 79 8.59 -14.63 -21.10
C THR A 79 9.88 -13.83 -20.84
N VAL A 80 10.37 -13.84 -19.60
CA VAL A 80 11.56 -13.12 -19.11
C VAL A 80 12.58 -14.15 -18.58
N GLU A 81 13.81 -13.72 -18.27
CA GLU A 81 14.92 -14.60 -17.86
C GLU A 81 14.56 -15.58 -16.72
N LEU A 82 15.24 -16.73 -16.74
CA LEU A 82 14.76 -18.01 -16.20
C LEU A 82 13.41 -18.41 -16.81
N LEU A 83 13.46 -18.98 -18.01
CA LEU A 83 12.32 -19.62 -18.68
C LEU A 83 11.72 -20.75 -17.82
N GLY A 84 10.42 -21.03 -18.00
CA GLY A 84 9.71 -22.10 -17.32
C GLY A 84 8.22 -21.79 -17.11
N PRO A 85 7.50 -22.57 -16.30
CA PRO A 85 6.09 -22.31 -15.96
C PRO A 85 5.95 -21.01 -15.14
N GLU A 86 4.90 -20.23 -15.39
CA GLU A 86 4.53 -19.05 -14.61
C GLU A 86 3.74 -19.48 -13.36
N VAL A 87 4.46 -20.15 -12.45
CA VAL A 87 3.99 -20.63 -11.15
C VAL A 87 5.10 -20.33 -10.14
N ARG A 88 4.77 -19.69 -9.01
CA ARG A 88 5.75 -19.28 -8.00
C ARG A 88 5.15 -19.38 -6.60
N PHE A 89 5.86 -20.04 -5.69
CA PHE A 89 5.76 -19.72 -4.28
C PHE A 89 6.55 -18.44 -4.03
N LEU A 90 5.91 -17.49 -3.36
CA LEU A 90 6.43 -16.19 -2.97
C LEU A 90 6.42 -16.12 -1.45
N LYS A 91 7.33 -15.35 -0.86
CA LYS A 91 7.39 -15.14 0.59
C LYS A 91 7.56 -13.64 0.85
N ASP A 92 6.92 -13.11 1.88
CA ASP A 92 7.01 -11.69 2.25
C ASP A 92 8.07 -11.45 3.35
N PRO A 93 8.38 -10.18 3.69
CA PRO A 93 9.33 -9.86 4.76
C PRO A 93 8.92 -10.36 6.16
N ALA A 94 7.63 -10.62 6.41
CA ALA A 94 7.12 -11.21 7.64
C ALA A 94 7.18 -12.75 7.64
N GLY A 95 7.61 -13.35 6.52
CA GLY A 95 7.75 -14.80 6.34
C GLY A 95 6.47 -15.52 5.89
N LYS A 96 5.39 -14.78 5.62
CA LYS A 96 4.13 -15.32 5.08
C LYS A 96 4.35 -15.77 3.64
N VAL A 97 3.78 -16.92 3.27
CA VAL A 97 3.94 -17.52 1.93
C VAL A 97 2.67 -17.32 1.10
N ARG A 98 2.84 -17.09 -0.20
CA ARG A 98 1.77 -16.92 -1.18
C ARG A 98 2.06 -17.76 -2.40
N LEU A 99 1.08 -18.50 -2.91
CA LEU A 99 1.18 -19.19 -4.21
C LEU A 99 0.54 -18.31 -5.27
N GLN A 100 1.29 -17.99 -6.34
CA GLN A 100 0.77 -17.29 -7.52
C GLN A 100 1.01 -18.14 -8.78
N PHE A 101 0.03 -18.18 -9.67
CA PHE A 101 0.16 -18.82 -10.99
C PHE A 101 -0.68 -18.15 -12.07
N GLU A 102 -0.26 -18.34 -13.32
CA GLU A 102 -1.08 -18.05 -14.50
C GLU A 102 -1.38 -19.33 -15.30
N LEU A 103 -2.63 -19.45 -15.71
CA LEU A 103 -3.03 -20.29 -16.83
C LEU A 103 -3.24 -19.40 -18.06
N GLU A 104 -3.05 -19.95 -19.25
CA GLU A 104 -3.36 -19.29 -20.51
C GLU A 104 -4.14 -20.22 -21.44
N GLU A 105 -4.78 -19.64 -22.44
CA GLU A 105 -5.38 -20.41 -23.51
C GLU A 105 -4.35 -21.33 -24.18
N ALA A 106 -4.70 -22.62 -24.30
CA ALA A 106 -3.89 -23.58 -25.05
C ALA A 106 -4.22 -23.49 -26.56
N PRO A 107 -3.22 -23.32 -27.44
CA PRO A 107 -3.44 -23.17 -28.87
C PRO A 107 -4.06 -24.44 -29.48
N GLN A 108 -5.15 -24.29 -30.23
CA GLN A 108 -5.88 -25.39 -30.84
C GLN A 108 -5.51 -25.53 -32.33
N VAL A 109 -4.89 -26.67 -32.68
CA VAL A 109 -4.45 -26.95 -34.05
C VAL A 109 -5.66 -27.36 -34.91
N GLY A 110 -5.80 -26.74 -36.08
CA GLY A 110 -6.82 -27.10 -37.08
C GLY A 110 -8.12 -26.30 -37.03
N LEU A 111 -8.20 -25.25 -36.21
CA LEU A 111 -9.32 -24.30 -36.25
C LEU A 111 -9.30 -23.42 -37.52
N PRO A 112 -10.44 -22.84 -37.93
CA PRO A 112 -10.50 -21.82 -38.98
C PRO A 112 -9.66 -20.58 -38.62
N ALA A 113 -9.11 -19.91 -39.64
CA ALA A 113 -8.43 -18.63 -39.45
C ALA A 113 -9.42 -17.55 -38.99
N GLY A 114 -9.06 -16.79 -37.95
CA GLY A 114 -9.97 -15.81 -37.32
C GLY A 114 -11.09 -16.46 -36.49
N ALA A 115 -10.89 -17.68 -36.01
CA ALA A 115 -11.73 -18.25 -34.95
C ALA A 115 -11.27 -17.73 -33.58
N GLU A 116 -12.23 -17.43 -32.70
CA GLU A 116 -12.01 -16.87 -31.36
C GLU A 116 -12.62 -17.79 -30.27
N PRO A 117 -12.11 -17.77 -29.03
CA PRO A 117 -12.75 -18.49 -27.94
C PRO A 117 -14.08 -17.85 -27.55
N LEU A 118 -15.03 -18.68 -27.14
CA LEU A 118 -16.27 -18.22 -26.51
C LEU A 118 -15.98 -17.39 -25.26
N ALA A 119 -16.79 -16.36 -25.04
CA ALA A 119 -16.69 -15.45 -23.91
C ALA A 119 -16.94 -16.17 -22.57
N VAL A 120 -15.87 -16.64 -21.93
CA VAL A 120 -15.93 -17.43 -20.70
C VAL A 120 -15.87 -16.57 -19.44
N LYS A 121 -16.87 -16.76 -18.57
CA LYS A 121 -16.82 -16.39 -17.15
C LYS A 121 -16.18 -17.52 -16.36
N VAL A 122 -15.36 -17.20 -15.35
CA VAL A 122 -14.83 -18.18 -14.40
C VAL A 122 -15.81 -18.36 -13.24
N GLU A 123 -16.14 -19.60 -12.90
CA GLU A 123 -17.01 -19.94 -11.76
C GLU A 123 -16.19 -20.39 -10.53
N SER A 124 -15.12 -21.17 -10.76
CA SER A 124 -14.22 -21.63 -9.69
C SER A 124 -12.91 -22.17 -10.25
N VAL A 125 -11.81 -22.04 -9.50
CA VAL A 125 -10.58 -22.83 -9.71
C VAL A 125 -10.30 -23.63 -8.44
N SER A 126 -9.99 -24.91 -8.55
CA SER A 126 -9.50 -25.71 -7.42
C SER A 126 -8.34 -26.62 -7.80
N LEU A 127 -7.33 -26.70 -6.94
CA LEU A 127 -6.30 -27.74 -7.01
C LEU A 127 -6.85 -29.01 -6.37
N THR A 128 -6.59 -30.16 -6.99
CA THR A 128 -6.85 -31.49 -6.43
C THR A 128 -5.57 -32.32 -6.47
N TRP A 129 -5.26 -33.04 -5.38
CA TRP A 129 -4.10 -33.92 -5.28
C TRP A 129 -4.37 -35.10 -4.33
N LEU A 130 -3.44 -36.05 -4.28
CA LEU A 130 -3.42 -37.17 -3.34
C LEU A 130 -2.36 -36.93 -2.25
N GLU A 131 -2.76 -37.09 -0.99
CA GLU A 131 -1.89 -37.05 0.18
C GLU A 131 -2.12 -38.35 0.97
N ASP A 132 -1.08 -39.17 1.15
CA ASP A 132 -1.15 -40.51 1.76
C ASP A 132 -2.30 -41.40 1.21
N GLY A 133 -2.62 -41.23 -0.08
CA GLY A 133 -3.70 -41.93 -0.77
C GLY A 133 -5.10 -41.32 -0.60
N GLN A 134 -5.26 -40.28 0.22
CA GLN A 134 -6.51 -39.53 0.37
C GLN A 134 -6.58 -38.37 -0.63
N ALA A 135 -7.76 -38.16 -1.23
CA ALA A 135 -8.00 -37.01 -2.08
C ALA A 135 -8.10 -35.72 -1.25
N ARG A 136 -7.26 -34.74 -1.57
CA ARG A 136 -7.26 -33.38 -1.05
C ARG A 136 -7.69 -32.41 -2.14
N SER A 137 -8.24 -31.28 -1.73
CA SER A 137 -8.48 -30.16 -2.63
C SER A 137 -8.34 -28.82 -1.93
N ARG A 138 -7.90 -27.80 -2.68
CA ARG A 138 -7.89 -26.39 -2.28
C ARG A 138 -8.56 -25.58 -3.36
N THR A 139 -9.70 -24.98 -3.04
CA THR A 139 -10.33 -23.95 -3.88
C THR A 139 -9.56 -22.64 -3.75
N PHE A 140 -9.50 -21.90 -4.85
CA PHE A 140 -8.98 -20.53 -4.92
C PHE A 140 -10.14 -19.59 -5.28
N ASP A 141 -10.25 -18.51 -4.51
CA ASP A 141 -11.36 -17.56 -4.60
C ASP A 141 -11.05 -16.43 -5.59
N SER A 142 -12.08 -15.81 -6.16
CA SER A 142 -12.01 -14.61 -7.01
C SER A 142 -10.92 -14.58 -8.11
N PRO A 143 -10.70 -15.65 -8.91
CA PRO A 143 -9.63 -15.70 -9.91
C PRO A 143 -9.84 -14.68 -11.05
N THR A 144 -8.75 -14.05 -11.52
CA THR A 144 -8.80 -12.87 -12.41
C THR A 144 -8.56 -13.25 -13.87
N LEU A 145 -9.48 -12.90 -14.78
CA LEU A 145 -9.36 -13.16 -16.21
C LEU A 145 -8.73 -11.94 -16.90
N ILE A 146 -7.70 -12.14 -17.73
CA ILE A 146 -6.90 -11.06 -18.33
C ILE A 146 -6.90 -11.24 -19.86
N GLY A 147 -7.27 -10.21 -20.64
CA GLY A 147 -7.13 -10.20 -22.10
C GLY A 147 -5.71 -9.84 -22.53
N THR A 148 -5.31 -10.21 -23.75
CA THR A 148 -3.96 -9.92 -24.28
C THR A 148 -3.91 -8.68 -25.18
N ASP A 149 -2.70 -8.13 -25.37
CA ASP A 149 -2.49 -6.85 -26.03
C ASP A 149 -2.78 -6.85 -27.54
N ASP A 150 -2.55 -7.98 -28.22
CA ASP A 150 -2.78 -8.13 -29.65
C ASP A 150 -3.52 -9.45 -29.97
N PRO A 151 -4.87 -9.46 -29.93
CA PRO A 151 -5.65 -10.63 -30.28
C PRO A 151 -5.61 -11.01 -31.77
N ASN A 152 -5.01 -10.17 -32.64
CA ASN A 152 -4.80 -10.51 -34.05
C ASN A 152 -3.51 -11.31 -34.27
N ASN A 153 -2.69 -11.48 -33.23
CA ASN A 153 -1.44 -12.24 -33.28
C ASN A 153 -1.67 -13.70 -32.85
N PRO A 154 -1.73 -14.67 -33.78
CA PRO A 154 -2.00 -16.08 -33.45
C PRO A 154 -0.86 -16.78 -32.68
N ALA A 155 0.24 -16.08 -32.37
CA ALA A 155 1.27 -16.54 -31.45
C ALA A 155 1.02 -16.16 -29.98
N GLN A 156 0.00 -15.34 -29.69
CA GLN A 156 -0.45 -15.02 -28.33
C GLN A 156 -1.75 -15.76 -27.99
N PRO A 157 -1.99 -16.15 -26.72
CA PRO A 157 -3.30 -16.61 -26.27
C PRO A 157 -4.30 -15.44 -26.28
N ASN A 158 -5.60 -15.67 -26.51
CA ASN A 158 -6.60 -14.59 -26.45
C ASN A 158 -6.84 -14.09 -25.00
N PHE A 159 -6.61 -14.96 -24.02
CA PHE A 159 -6.76 -14.62 -22.61
C PHE A 159 -5.85 -15.46 -21.70
N ARG A 160 -5.68 -14.96 -20.48
CA ARG A 160 -5.02 -15.59 -19.33
C ARG A 160 -5.95 -15.60 -18.12
N LEU A 161 -5.64 -16.48 -17.17
CA LEU A 161 -6.32 -16.61 -15.89
C LEU A 161 -5.28 -16.60 -14.78
N ARG A 162 -5.23 -15.50 -14.02
CA ARG A 162 -4.30 -15.29 -12.91
C ARG A 162 -4.96 -15.68 -11.59
N VAL A 163 -4.21 -16.41 -10.76
CA VAL A 163 -4.64 -16.84 -9.42
C VAL A 163 -3.51 -16.56 -8.43
N GLY A 164 -3.84 -16.01 -7.27
CA GLY A 164 -2.88 -15.75 -6.20
C GLY A 164 -3.52 -15.89 -4.84
N VAL A 165 -3.03 -16.84 -4.03
CA VAL A 165 -3.56 -17.15 -2.71
C VAL A 165 -2.48 -17.06 -1.65
N ASP A 166 -2.80 -16.34 -0.57
CA ASP A 166 -1.99 -16.32 0.63
C ASP A 166 -2.19 -17.63 1.41
N LEU A 167 -1.10 -18.32 1.73
CA LEU A 167 -1.11 -19.63 2.38
C LEU A 167 -0.96 -19.48 3.89
N LEU A 168 -1.73 -20.26 4.64
CA LEU A 168 -1.45 -20.52 6.05
C LEU A 168 -0.13 -21.31 6.18
N PRO A 169 0.68 -21.14 7.24
CA PRO A 169 1.95 -21.85 7.40
C PRO A 169 1.83 -23.39 7.28
N GLN A 170 0.69 -23.94 7.69
CA GLN A 170 0.36 -25.36 7.60
C GLN A 170 -0.05 -25.86 6.20
N GLU A 171 -0.33 -24.96 5.24
CA GLU A 171 -0.66 -25.31 3.85
C GLU A 171 0.60 -25.39 2.95
N VAL A 172 1.70 -24.74 3.35
CA VAL A 172 2.92 -24.62 2.53
C VAL A 172 3.55 -25.98 2.23
N ASP A 173 3.81 -26.79 3.25
CA ASP A 173 4.42 -28.11 3.11
C ASP A 173 3.56 -29.10 2.30
N PRO A 174 2.25 -29.25 2.57
CA PRO A 174 1.35 -30.06 1.74
C PRO A 174 1.31 -29.64 0.27
N LEU A 175 1.18 -28.33 -0.02
CA LEU A 175 1.12 -27.83 -1.40
C LEU A 175 2.47 -27.97 -2.12
N TYR A 176 3.59 -27.72 -1.42
CA TYR A 176 4.93 -28.00 -1.94
C TYR A 176 5.06 -29.47 -2.34
N ARG A 177 4.67 -30.42 -1.49
CA ARG A 177 4.71 -31.86 -1.79
C ARG A 177 3.77 -32.23 -2.94
N ALA A 178 2.54 -31.72 -2.94
CA ALA A 178 1.55 -31.95 -4.00
C ALA A 178 2.09 -31.56 -5.38
N MET A 179 2.74 -30.40 -5.47
CA MET A 179 3.27 -29.87 -6.73
C MET A 179 4.62 -30.46 -7.12
N SER A 180 5.43 -30.97 -6.17
CA SER A 180 6.78 -31.50 -6.43
C SER A 180 6.88 -33.03 -6.49
N GLN A 181 5.82 -33.78 -6.17
CA GLN A 181 5.82 -35.25 -6.17
C GLN A 181 4.87 -35.83 -7.23
N LEU A 182 5.43 -36.59 -8.18
CA LEU A 182 4.67 -37.18 -9.29
C LEU A 182 3.49 -38.06 -8.82
N GLY A 183 3.66 -38.78 -7.71
CA GLY A 183 2.62 -39.64 -7.12
C GLY A 183 1.42 -38.89 -6.52
N ALA A 184 1.51 -37.57 -6.32
CA ALA A 184 0.40 -36.78 -5.80
C ALA A 184 -0.67 -36.44 -6.86
N ASN A 185 -0.39 -36.67 -8.16
CA ASN A 185 -1.34 -36.43 -9.27
C ASN A 185 -2.00 -35.03 -9.23
N ALA A 186 -1.24 -33.99 -8.87
CA ALA A 186 -1.76 -32.63 -8.74
C ALA A 186 -2.32 -32.09 -10.07
N ALA A 187 -3.56 -31.62 -10.05
CA ALA A 187 -4.25 -31.03 -11.19
C ALA A 187 -5.16 -29.87 -10.76
N LEU A 188 -5.19 -28.81 -11.56
CA LEU A 188 -6.12 -27.69 -11.42
C LEU A 188 -7.39 -27.96 -12.22
N ASN A 189 -8.54 -27.90 -11.56
CA ASN A 189 -9.86 -27.97 -12.19
C ASN A 189 -10.45 -26.56 -12.25
N VAL A 190 -10.58 -26.04 -13.47
CA VAL A 190 -11.18 -24.74 -13.77
C VAL A 190 -12.59 -24.97 -14.28
N ASN A 191 -13.59 -24.39 -13.61
CA ASN A 191 -14.95 -24.35 -14.11
C ASN A 191 -15.21 -22.97 -14.75
N PHE A 192 -15.55 -22.98 -16.02
CA PHE A 192 -16.07 -21.81 -16.74
C PHE A 192 -17.59 -21.93 -16.91
N SER A 193 -18.27 -20.80 -17.16
CA SER A 193 -19.52 -20.78 -17.89
C SER A 193 -19.47 -19.78 -19.04
N TYR A 194 -20.34 -19.92 -20.04
CA TYR A 194 -20.53 -18.93 -21.11
C TYR A 194 -21.99 -18.91 -21.57
N GLY A 195 -22.44 -17.75 -22.04
CA GLY A 195 -23.78 -17.53 -22.57
C GLY A 195 -23.81 -17.46 -24.09
N TYR A 196 -24.91 -17.93 -24.70
CA TYR A 196 -25.23 -17.71 -26.12
C TYR A 196 -26.74 -17.83 -26.36
N TRP A 197 -27.21 -17.37 -27.52
CA TRP A 197 -28.61 -17.46 -27.94
C TRP A 197 -28.81 -18.57 -28.98
N LEU A 198 -29.90 -19.32 -28.86
CA LEU A 198 -30.37 -20.25 -29.89
C LEU A 198 -31.53 -19.60 -30.67
N ASP A 199 -31.25 -19.25 -31.93
CA ASP A 199 -32.28 -18.80 -32.85
C ASP A 199 -33.09 -20.02 -33.33
N GLN A 200 -34.42 -19.95 -33.22
CA GLN A 200 -35.27 -20.99 -33.79
C GLN A 200 -35.10 -21.00 -35.32
N GLN A 201 -34.89 -22.20 -35.87
CA GLN A 201 -34.77 -22.39 -37.31
C GLN A 201 -36.08 -21.96 -37.99
N VAL A 202 -36.04 -20.81 -38.67
CA VAL A 202 -37.15 -20.34 -39.49
C VAL A 202 -37.19 -21.21 -40.74
N ASP A 203 -37.99 -22.28 -40.69
CA ASP A 203 -38.33 -23.06 -41.88
C ASP A 203 -39.11 -22.20 -42.86
N VAL A 204 -38.36 -21.58 -43.79
CA VAL A 204 -38.90 -20.88 -44.95
C VAL A 204 -39.53 -21.92 -45.86
N THR A 205 -40.76 -22.30 -45.52
CA THR A 205 -41.63 -23.10 -46.39
C THR A 205 -41.72 -22.36 -47.72
N PRO A 206 -41.22 -22.92 -48.84
CA PRO A 206 -41.17 -22.17 -50.08
C PRO A 206 -42.60 -21.81 -50.51
N PRO A 207 -42.87 -20.54 -50.88
CA PRO A 207 -44.22 -20.09 -51.15
C PRO A 207 -44.83 -20.90 -52.29
N THR A 208 -45.96 -21.55 -52.02
CA THR A 208 -46.70 -22.35 -53.01
C THR A 208 -46.98 -21.48 -54.24
N PRO A 209 -46.51 -21.85 -55.45
CA PRO A 209 -46.65 -20.99 -56.61
C PRO A 209 -48.15 -20.76 -56.92
N PRO A 210 -48.56 -19.52 -57.21
CA PRO A 210 -49.97 -19.21 -57.43
C PRO A 210 -50.49 -19.94 -58.67
N ILE A 211 -51.66 -20.56 -58.54
CA ILE A 211 -52.32 -21.27 -59.64
C ILE A 211 -52.88 -20.25 -60.64
N VAL A 212 -52.06 -19.86 -61.62
CA VAL A 212 -52.50 -19.04 -62.75
C VAL A 212 -53.39 -19.90 -63.65
N ARG A 213 -54.70 -19.61 -63.64
CA ARG A 213 -55.67 -20.21 -64.56
C ARG A 213 -55.70 -19.44 -65.88
N ASP A 214 -54.91 -19.86 -66.86
CA ASP A 214 -55.03 -19.36 -68.22
C ASP A 214 -56.10 -20.13 -69.03
N HIS A 215 -56.94 -19.41 -69.76
CA HIS A 215 -58.12 -19.93 -70.44
C HIS A 215 -58.12 -19.65 -71.96
N ARG A 216 -57.44 -20.50 -72.76
CA ARG A 216 -57.61 -20.75 -74.23
C ARG A 216 -56.62 -21.87 -74.61
N ARG A 217 -56.97 -23.00 -75.26
CA ARG A 217 -57.64 -23.25 -76.57
C ARG A 217 -56.92 -22.53 -77.73
N LEU A 218 -56.54 -23.18 -78.85
CA LEU A 218 -56.69 -24.57 -79.31
C LEU A 218 -55.79 -24.78 -80.55
N ALA A 219 -55.10 -25.94 -80.72
CA ALA A 219 -54.80 -26.60 -82.01
C ALA A 219 -53.77 -27.75 -81.87
N ASP A 220 -54.19 -28.96 -82.25
CA ASP A 220 -53.53 -30.11 -82.93
C ASP A 220 -51.98 -30.25 -82.97
N GLY A 221 -51.47 -31.50 -82.85
CA GLY A 221 -50.03 -31.74 -83.07
C GLY A 221 -49.43 -33.15 -83.27
N VAL A 222 -50.04 -34.26 -82.80
CA VAL A 222 -49.71 -35.66 -83.20
C VAL A 222 -48.31 -36.27 -82.82
N ARG A 223 -48.33 -37.53 -82.34
CA ARG A 223 -47.21 -38.51 -82.10
C ARG A 223 -46.24 -38.24 -80.93
N SER A 224 -45.46 -39.23 -80.43
CA SER A 224 -45.69 -40.66 -80.07
C SER A 224 -44.33 -41.34 -79.80
N ALA A 225 -44.21 -42.18 -78.75
CA ALA A 225 -43.04 -43.00 -78.36
C ALA A 225 -41.76 -42.21 -77.97
N SER A 226 -40.88 -42.59 -77.02
CA SER A 226 -40.53 -43.83 -76.28
C SER A 226 -39.24 -44.55 -76.75
N LEU A 227 -38.48 -45.07 -75.78
CA LEU A 227 -37.28 -45.92 -75.84
C LEU A 227 -35.90 -45.32 -76.25
N LEU A 228 -35.03 -45.20 -75.24
CA LEU A 228 -33.66 -45.74 -75.14
C LEU A 228 -32.89 -46.12 -76.44
N ARG A 229 -31.69 -45.53 -76.67
CA ARG A 229 -30.36 -46.20 -76.58
C ARG A 229 -29.13 -45.39 -77.07
N ASN A 230 -27.96 -45.76 -76.52
CA ASN A 230 -26.58 -45.72 -77.07
C ASN A 230 -25.84 -44.39 -77.40
N SER A 231 -24.87 -44.05 -76.54
CA SER A 231 -23.39 -44.16 -76.76
C SER A 231 -22.66 -43.63 -78.02
N MET A 232 -21.36 -43.29 -77.82
CA MET A 232 -20.24 -43.07 -78.81
C MET A 232 -20.10 -41.65 -79.41
N LEU A 233 -18.90 -41.07 -79.69
CA LEU A 233 -17.46 -41.45 -79.56
C LEU A 233 -16.49 -40.21 -79.70
N LEU A 234 -15.32 -40.19 -79.02
CA LEU A 234 -14.02 -39.54 -79.38
C LEU A 234 -13.94 -37.97 -79.53
N ARG A 235 -12.79 -37.25 -79.43
CA ARG A 235 -11.38 -37.49 -78.97
C ARG A 235 -10.71 -36.13 -78.55
N PRO A 236 -9.53 -36.11 -77.87
CA PRO A 236 -8.91 -34.92 -77.29
C PRO A 236 -7.68 -34.38 -78.05
N LEU A 237 -6.99 -33.37 -77.49
CA LEU A 237 -5.68 -32.86 -77.92
C LEU A 237 -4.84 -32.39 -76.70
N MET A 238 -3.50 -32.50 -76.79
CA MET A 238 -2.50 -32.12 -75.77
C MET A 238 -1.24 -31.52 -76.43
N VAL A 239 -0.65 -30.47 -75.86
CA VAL A 239 0.66 -29.87 -76.25
C VAL A 239 1.33 -29.20 -75.02
N THR A 240 2.66 -29.02 -75.02
CA THR A 240 3.49 -28.30 -74.02
C THR A 240 4.62 -27.50 -74.74
N ALA A 241 5.47 -26.64 -74.15
CA ALA A 241 5.79 -26.28 -72.76
C ALA A 241 6.39 -24.85 -72.61
N VAL A 242 6.64 -24.44 -71.35
CA VAL A 242 7.82 -23.72 -70.76
C VAL A 242 8.87 -23.09 -71.72
N PRO A 243 9.47 -21.87 -71.50
CA PRO A 243 9.61 -21.06 -70.25
C PRO A 243 9.27 -19.53 -70.33
N THR A 244 9.54 -18.82 -69.22
CA THR A 244 9.57 -17.35 -68.96
C THR A 244 10.74 -16.60 -69.67
N PRO A 245 10.93 -15.25 -69.64
CA PRO A 245 10.39 -14.14 -68.77
C PRO A 245 9.89 -12.91 -69.63
N PRO A 246 10.02 -11.57 -69.33
CA PRO A 246 10.44 -10.79 -68.14
C PRO A 246 9.43 -9.64 -67.69
N PRO A 247 9.65 -8.27 -67.67
CA PRO A 247 9.24 -7.44 -66.50
C PRO A 247 8.61 -6.01 -66.76
N THR A 248 8.51 -5.20 -65.68
CA THR A 248 8.39 -3.70 -65.60
C THR A 248 6.98 -3.05 -65.46
N ALA A 249 6.93 -1.98 -64.65
CA ALA A 249 5.79 -1.07 -64.38
C ALA A 249 5.85 0.19 -65.32
N PRO A 250 5.06 1.30 -65.17
CA PRO A 250 4.03 1.62 -64.15
C PRO A 250 2.74 2.32 -64.67
N VAL A 251 1.75 2.50 -63.79
CA VAL A 251 0.74 3.59 -63.84
C VAL A 251 0.46 4.11 -62.42
N ILE A 252 0.32 5.42 -62.25
CA ILE A 252 -0.10 6.12 -61.01
C ILE A 252 -1.26 7.10 -61.38
N PRO A 253 -2.05 7.69 -60.45
CA PRO A 253 -3.43 7.24 -60.24
C PRO A 253 -4.46 8.37 -60.47
N VAL A 254 -5.24 8.73 -59.43
CA VAL A 254 -6.22 9.86 -59.34
C VAL A 254 -7.50 9.68 -60.22
N PRO A 255 -8.66 10.26 -59.83
CA PRO A 255 -9.47 9.79 -58.70
C PRO A 255 -10.95 9.54 -59.05
N LEU A 256 -11.70 8.94 -58.13
CA LEU A 256 -13.13 9.26 -57.95
C LEU A 256 -13.54 9.05 -56.49
N MET A 257 -14.05 10.10 -55.84
CA MET A 257 -14.68 10.00 -54.52
C MET A 257 -16.11 9.49 -54.66
N LEU A 258 -16.53 8.59 -53.76
CA LEU A 258 -17.95 8.41 -53.41
C LEU A 258 -18.06 7.82 -51.99
N THR A 259 -18.55 8.67 -51.06
CA THR A 259 -19.21 8.41 -49.76
C THR A 259 -18.95 7.11 -48.96
N PRO A 260 -18.76 7.20 -47.62
CA PRO A 260 -18.59 6.02 -46.77
C PRO A 260 -19.87 5.19 -46.69
N MET A 261 -19.81 3.93 -47.12
CA MET A 261 -20.76 2.92 -46.66
C MET A 261 -20.30 2.36 -45.31
N LEU A 262 -21.27 2.14 -44.42
CA LEU A 262 -21.11 1.66 -43.05
C LEU A 262 -20.23 0.39 -42.99
N SER A 263 -19.01 0.54 -42.50
CA SER A 263 -18.24 -0.59 -41.99
C SER A 263 -18.86 -1.05 -40.68
N LEU A 264 -19.78 -2.01 -40.74
CA LEU A 264 -20.19 -2.78 -39.58
C LEU A 264 -18.95 -3.50 -39.01
N ARG A 265 -18.38 -2.95 -37.93
CA ARG A 265 -17.48 -3.72 -37.08
C ARG A 265 -18.31 -4.87 -36.50
N ALA A 266 -17.85 -6.10 -36.70
CA ALA A 266 -18.24 -7.19 -35.84
C ALA A 266 -17.51 -6.95 -34.52
N ASP A 267 -18.25 -6.50 -33.50
CA ASP A 267 -17.69 -6.32 -32.17
C ASP A 267 -17.47 -7.72 -31.57
N ALA A 268 -16.19 -8.06 -31.34
CA ALA A 268 -15.75 -9.37 -30.87
C ALA A 268 -16.08 -9.62 -29.38
N ALA A 269 -15.69 -10.78 -28.86
CA ALA A 269 -15.95 -11.18 -27.47
C ALA A 269 -15.48 -10.12 -26.43
N PRO A 270 -16.17 -9.95 -25.29
CA PRO A 270 -15.84 -8.97 -24.26
C PRO A 270 -14.48 -9.26 -23.59
N GLN A 271 -13.43 -8.69 -24.17
CA GLN A 271 -12.11 -8.52 -23.56
C GLN A 271 -12.17 -7.35 -22.56
N LEU A 272 -11.12 -7.21 -21.74
CA LEU A 272 -10.96 -6.04 -20.88
C LEU A 272 -10.64 -4.75 -21.65
N ARG A 273 -10.21 -4.87 -22.91
CA ARG A 273 -10.02 -3.74 -23.82
C ARG A 273 -11.19 -3.66 -24.81
N ARG A 274 -11.67 -2.44 -25.03
CA ARG A 274 -12.81 -2.05 -25.88
C ARG A 274 -14.16 -2.69 -25.56
N PHE A 275 -15.00 -1.89 -24.89
CA PHE A 275 -16.34 -1.67 -25.41
C PHE A 275 -16.35 -0.35 -26.21
N ASP A 276 -16.22 -0.40 -27.54
CA ASP A 276 -16.23 0.76 -28.46
C ASP A 276 -17.56 1.59 -28.44
N ARG A 277 -18.47 1.27 -27.51
CA ARG A 277 -19.80 1.90 -27.36
C ARG A 277 -20.18 2.26 -25.92
N PHE A 278 -19.35 1.93 -24.92
CA PHE A 278 -19.52 2.45 -23.56
C PHE A 278 -18.71 3.76 -23.48
N ASP A 279 -19.42 4.87 -23.38
CA ASP A 279 -18.84 6.21 -23.26
C ASP A 279 -17.85 6.25 -22.08
N ALA A 280 -16.67 6.87 -22.25
CA ALA A 280 -15.66 6.95 -21.19
C ALA A 280 -16.14 7.74 -19.95
N THR A 281 -17.26 8.45 -20.06
CA THR A 281 -17.97 9.10 -18.94
C THR A 281 -18.83 8.15 -18.10
N LEU A 282 -18.98 6.87 -18.49
CA LEU A 282 -19.99 5.96 -17.94
C LEU A 282 -19.54 5.33 -16.61
N ARG A 283 -19.53 6.17 -15.57
CA ARG A 283 -19.55 5.73 -14.17
C ARG A 283 -20.72 4.75 -13.99
N LEU A 284 -20.40 3.48 -13.73
CA LEU A 284 -21.34 2.53 -13.17
C LEU A 284 -21.40 2.80 -11.66
N ASP A 285 -22.53 3.34 -11.23
CA ASP A 285 -22.90 3.52 -9.83
C ASP A 285 -23.66 2.28 -9.32
N ALA A 286 -23.92 2.23 -8.01
CA ALA A 286 -24.65 1.12 -7.40
C ALA A 286 -26.05 0.89 -8.01
N VAL A 287 -26.69 1.93 -8.58
CA VAL A 287 -27.98 1.82 -9.26
C VAL A 287 -27.85 1.04 -10.57
N ARG A 288 -26.94 1.46 -11.45
CA ARG A 288 -26.68 0.78 -12.73
C ARG A 288 -26.10 -0.63 -12.56
N ILE A 289 -25.33 -0.85 -11.49
CA ILE A 289 -24.88 -2.20 -11.09
C ILE A 289 -26.09 -3.08 -10.72
N GLY A 290 -27.09 -2.52 -10.03
CA GLY A 290 -28.38 -3.19 -9.78
C GLY A 290 -29.11 -3.54 -11.07
N ASP A 291 -29.29 -2.57 -11.98
CA ASP A 291 -29.97 -2.77 -13.27
C ASP A 291 -29.35 -3.91 -14.10
N LEU A 292 -28.02 -3.96 -14.19
CA LEU A 292 -27.29 -5.02 -14.91
C LEU A 292 -27.53 -6.42 -14.30
N LEU A 293 -27.57 -6.52 -12.97
CA LEU A 293 -27.80 -7.79 -12.27
C LEU A 293 -29.27 -8.24 -12.33
N ASP A 294 -30.22 -7.29 -12.35
CA ASP A 294 -31.64 -7.57 -12.57
C ASP A 294 -31.90 -8.02 -14.02
N LYS A 295 -31.31 -7.34 -15.01
CA LYS A 295 -31.33 -7.78 -16.41
C LYS A 295 -30.74 -9.19 -16.59
N ARG A 296 -29.64 -9.54 -15.90
CA ARG A 296 -29.06 -10.90 -15.93
C ARG A 296 -30.09 -11.94 -15.49
N ARG A 297 -30.73 -11.72 -14.33
CA ARG A 297 -31.77 -12.63 -13.81
C ARG A 297 -32.97 -12.74 -14.77
N GLN A 298 -33.30 -11.67 -15.51
CA GLN A 298 -34.30 -11.75 -16.56
C GLN A 298 -33.84 -12.63 -17.74
N ARG A 299 -32.61 -12.46 -18.25
CA ARG A 299 -32.05 -13.30 -19.35
C ARG A 299 -32.04 -14.79 -19.00
N GLU A 300 -31.70 -15.14 -17.76
CA GLU A 300 -31.69 -16.53 -17.26
C GLU A 300 -33.07 -17.22 -17.28
N THR A 301 -34.16 -16.45 -17.37
CA THR A 301 -35.52 -17.00 -17.53
C THR A 301 -35.96 -17.18 -19.00
N GLN A 302 -35.16 -16.75 -19.97
CA GLN A 302 -35.53 -16.78 -21.40
C GLN A 302 -35.19 -18.14 -22.04
N SER A 303 -36.19 -18.78 -22.65
CA SER A 303 -36.09 -20.18 -23.13
C SER A 303 -35.14 -20.37 -24.32
N ASN A 304 -34.75 -19.30 -25.00
CA ASN A 304 -33.78 -19.26 -26.10
C ASN A 304 -32.36 -18.88 -25.66
N PHE A 305 -32.15 -18.38 -24.43
CA PHE A 305 -30.81 -18.21 -23.88
C PHE A 305 -30.25 -19.57 -23.41
N ARG A 306 -28.94 -19.76 -23.54
CA ARG A 306 -28.22 -20.95 -23.07
C ARG A 306 -26.98 -20.52 -22.32
N GLN A 307 -26.94 -20.81 -21.03
CA GLN A 307 -25.71 -20.79 -20.25
C GLN A 307 -25.18 -22.23 -20.15
N VAL A 308 -23.91 -22.44 -20.52
CA VAL A 308 -23.25 -23.75 -20.49
C VAL A 308 -22.02 -23.71 -19.60
N THR A 309 -21.94 -24.64 -18.66
CA THR A 309 -20.77 -24.83 -17.78
C THR A 309 -19.76 -25.78 -18.43
N LEU A 310 -18.46 -25.48 -18.27
CA LEU A 310 -17.36 -26.18 -18.93
C LEU A 310 -16.18 -26.36 -17.97
N THR A 311 -15.90 -27.62 -17.60
CA THR A 311 -14.74 -27.95 -16.75
C THR A 311 -13.49 -28.24 -17.59
N ARG A 312 -12.35 -27.70 -17.16
CA ARG A 312 -11.01 -27.99 -17.70
C ARG A 312 -10.10 -28.48 -16.58
N SER A 313 -9.44 -29.62 -16.79
CA SER A 313 -8.43 -30.13 -15.86
C SER A 313 -7.04 -29.93 -16.47
N VAL A 314 -6.14 -29.28 -15.73
CA VAL A 314 -4.78 -28.92 -16.16
C VAL A 314 -3.78 -29.56 -15.21
N PRO A 315 -2.83 -30.41 -15.68
CA PRO A 315 -1.79 -30.98 -14.83
C PRO A 315 -0.96 -29.89 -14.15
N PHE A 316 -0.68 -30.03 -12.86
CA PHE A 316 -0.05 -29.01 -12.02
C PHE A 316 1.07 -29.58 -11.14
N PHE A 317 1.95 -30.33 -11.79
CA PHE A 317 3.15 -30.94 -11.21
C PHE A 317 4.40 -30.36 -11.86
N PHE A 318 5.41 -30.06 -11.05
CA PHE A 318 6.67 -29.43 -11.44
C PHE A 318 7.82 -30.14 -10.73
N ASP A 319 8.59 -30.95 -11.46
CA ASP A 319 9.76 -31.65 -10.93
C ASP A 319 10.85 -30.63 -10.51
N PRO A 320 11.23 -30.52 -9.22
CA PRO A 320 12.23 -29.57 -8.75
C PRO A 320 13.67 -29.93 -9.18
N ALA A 321 13.93 -31.14 -9.69
CA ALA A 321 15.22 -31.50 -10.27
C ALA A 321 15.45 -30.84 -11.64
N LEU A 322 14.41 -30.33 -12.30
CA LEU A 322 14.51 -29.61 -13.56
C LEU A 322 14.81 -28.12 -13.32
N GLU A 323 15.89 -27.62 -13.94
CA GLU A 323 16.41 -26.27 -13.72
C GLU A 323 15.36 -25.16 -13.93
N HIS A 324 14.53 -25.28 -14.97
CA HIS A 324 13.46 -24.33 -15.27
C HIS A 324 12.32 -24.31 -14.23
N ASN A 325 12.19 -25.35 -13.40
CA ASN A 325 11.22 -25.46 -12.32
C ASN A 325 11.78 -25.01 -10.95
N ARG A 326 13.10 -24.93 -10.75
CA ARG A 326 13.68 -24.43 -9.47
C ARG A 326 13.08 -23.09 -9.01
N PRO A 327 12.84 -22.09 -9.90
CA PRO A 327 12.20 -20.82 -9.51
C PRO A 327 10.75 -20.93 -9.03
N VAL A 328 10.08 -22.07 -9.22
CA VAL A 328 8.73 -22.31 -8.68
C VAL A 328 8.78 -22.39 -7.15
N PHE A 329 9.82 -23.01 -6.59
CA PHE A 329 9.90 -23.38 -5.17
C PHE A 329 10.96 -22.59 -4.38
N SER A 330 11.69 -21.66 -5.01
CA SER A 330 12.84 -20.96 -4.43
C SER A 330 12.54 -20.30 -3.08
N ALA A 331 11.39 -19.65 -2.92
CA ALA A 331 11.00 -18.98 -1.67
C ALA A 331 10.64 -19.95 -0.51
N VAL A 332 10.38 -21.23 -0.80
CA VAL A 332 10.14 -22.30 0.20
C VAL A 332 11.45 -23.00 0.55
N VAL A 333 12.27 -23.32 -0.46
CA VAL A 333 13.52 -24.09 -0.31
C VAL A 333 14.71 -23.21 0.10
N GLY A 334 14.62 -21.89 -0.07
CA GLY A 334 15.67 -20.93 0.30
C GLY A 334 16.70 -20.66 -0.80
N ASP A 335 16.36 -20.91 -2.07
CA ASP A 335 17.25 -20.70 -3.22
C ASP A 335 17.38 -19.19 -3.53
N SER A 336 18.55 -18.61 -3.22
CA SER A 336 18.80 -17.16 -3.18
C SER A 336 19.24 -16.55 -4.52
N SER A 337 19.00 -17.23 -5.63
CA SER A 337 19.60 -16.97 -6.95
C SER A 337 19.05 -15.77 -7.74
N LEU A 338 18.40 -14.79 -7.10
CA LEU A 338 17.81 -13.59 -7.74
C LEU A 338 18.50 -12.29 -7.29
N GLY A 339 19.53 -11.84 -8.00
CA GLY A 339 20.07 -10.47 -7.95
C GLY A 339 20.97 -10.15 -6.74
N THR A 340 22.29 -10.20 -6.92
CA THR A 340 23.25 -10.35 -5.81
C THR A 340 24.07 -9.11 -5.42
N VAL A 341 23.80 -7.90 -5.90
CA VAL A 341 24.61 -6.71 -5.54
C VAL A 341 23.83 -5.39 -5.53
N TRP A 342 24.25 -4.43 -4.69
CA TRP A 342 23.72 -3.07 -4.65
C TRP A 342 24.23 -2.19 -5.81
N GLN A 343 23.40 -1.24 -6.23
CA GLN A 343 23.66 -0.32 -7.35
C GLN A 343 23.15 1.10 -7.04
N ASN A 344 23.82 2.14 -7.53
CA ASN A 344 23.33 3.52 -7.48
C ASN A 344 22.69 3.89 -8.82
N ILE A 345 21.42 4.32 -8.80
CA ILE A 345 20.65 4.66 -10.01
C ILE A 345 20.19 6.13 -10.01
N GLY A 346 20.92 7.01 -9.32
CA GLY A 346 20.67 8.45 -9.26
C GLY A 346 19.54 8.86 -8.30
N PHE A 347 18.52 8.01 -8.12
CA PHE A 347 17.43 8.18 -7.16
C PHE A 347 17.66 7.38 -5.86
N GLY A 348 18.94 7.21 -5.49
CA GLY A 348 19.39 6.46 -4.32
C GLY A 348 20.11 5.15 -4.66
N LEU A 349 20.64 4.51 -3.62
CA LEU A 349 21.20 3.16 -3.67
C LEU A 349 20.07 2.13 -3.53
N VAL A 350 20.04 1.16 -4.43
CA VAL A 350 19.03 0.09 -4.47
C VAL A 350 19.64 -1.29 -4.70
N ARG A 351 18.91 -2.32 -4.28
CA ARG A 351 19.14 -3.73 -4.60
C ARG A 351 17.79 -4.41 -4.80
N ALA A 352 17.70 -5.38 -5.71
CA ALA A 352 16.51 -6.23 -5.79
C ALA A 352 16.31 -6.98 -4.46
N ALA A 353 15.09 -7.00 -3.92
CA ALA A 353 14.80 -7.86 -2.79
C ALA A 353 14.55 -9.30 -3.27
N ASN A 354 14.63 -10.27 -2.35
CA ASN A 354 14.26 -11.67 -2.61
C ASN A 354 12.73 -11.85 -2.81
N PHE A 355 11.99 -10.74 -2.93
CA PHE A 355 10.53 -10.66 -3.01
C PHE A 355 10.16 -9.96 -4.32
N PRO A 356 9.18 -10.44 -5.10
CA PRO A 356 8.84 -9.81 -6.37
C PRO A 356 8.43 -8.34 -6.21
N ASN A 357 8.73 -7.54 -7.24
CA ASN A 357 8.31 -6.14 -7.31
C ASN A 357 8.66 -5.32 -6.05
N THR A 358 9.74 -5.71 -5.35
CA THR A 358 10.20 -5.12 -4.11
C THR A 358 11.69 -4.84 -4.22
N VAL A 359 12.13 -3.67 -3.77
CA VAL A 359 13.55 -3.29 -3.74
C VAL A 359 13.96 -2.89 -2.33
N TYR A 360 15.17 -3.29 -1.96
CA TYR A 360 15.88 -2.67 -0.85
C TYR A 360 16.37 -1.29 -1.31
N ARG A 361 16.14 -0.25 -0.50
CA ARG A 361 16.67 1.11 -0.73
C ARG A 361 17.13 1.71 0.59
N LEU A 362 18.31 2.33 0.59
CA LEU A 362 18.73 3.14 1.73
C LEU A 362 17.79 4.35 1.93
N PRO A 363 17.44 4.71 3.18
CA PRO A 363 16.78 5.98 3.46
C PRO A 363 17.65 7.18 3.09
N ASP A 364 16.99 8.30 2.75
CA ASP A 364 17.67 9.55 2.44
C ASP A 364 18.06 10.30 3.72
N GLU A 365 17.32 10.09 4.82
CA GLU A 365 17.58 10.67 6.14
C GLU A 365 16.97 9.79 7.25
N ILE A 366 17.47 9.89 8.48
CA ILE A 366 16.82 9.32 9.68
C ILE A 366 16.22 10.46 10.50
N ARG A 367 14.90 10.43 10.71
CA ARG A 367 14.12 11.49 11.38
C ARG A 367 13.43 10.98 12.65
N LEU A 368 12.78 11.87 13.41
CA LEU A 368 11.90 11.46 14.50
C LEU A 368 10.69 10.71 13.95
N ALA A 369 10.33 9.57 14.54
CA ALA A 369 9.04 8.94 14.30
C ALA A 369 7.90 9.82 14.83
N TYR A 370 6.70 9.68 14.28
CA TYR A 370 5.50 10.28 14.86
C TYR A 370 4.88 9.37 15.93
N ASN A 371 4.20 9.95 16.91
CA ASN A 371 3.42 9.25 17.93
C ASN A 371 1.94 9.66 17.81
N VAL A 372 1.11 8.73 17.33
CA VAL A 372 -0.32 8.93 17.14
C VAL A 372 -1.04 9.16 18.48
N ASP A 373 -0.68 8.38 19.50
CA ASP A 373 -1.35 8.39 20.82
C ASP A 373 -1.12 9.70 21.58
N LEU A 374 0.00 10.39 21.29
CA LEU A 374 0.33 11.71 21.83
C LEU A 374 0.05 12.86 20.85
N ALA A 375 -0.37 12.57 19.62
CA ALA A 375 -0.51 13.54 18.52
C ALA A 375 0.73 14.46 18.36
N ALA A 376 1.93 13.88 18.41
CA ALA A 376 3.20 14.61 18.45
C ALA A 376 4.37 13.79 17.88
N PRO A 377 5.53 14.40 17.53
CA PRO A 377 6.79 13.68 17.35
C PRO A 377 7.13 12.81 18.56
N HIS A 378 7.74 11.65 18.35
CA HIS A 378 7.96 10.62 19.37
C HIS A 378 9.14 10.98 20.29
N VAL A 379 8.90 11.94 21.17
CA VAL A 379 9.80 12.46 22.21
C VAL A 379 9.06 12.33 23.54
N ILE A 380 9.53 11.45 24.43
CA ILE A 380 8.89 11.18 25.72
C ILE A 380 9.88 11.51 26.85
N PRO A 381 9.80 12.72 27.46
CA PRO A 381 10.64 13.11 28.58
C PRO A 381 9.99 12.76 29.93
N ALA A 382 10.68 11.96 30.73
CA ALA A 382 10.31 11.60 32.10
C ALA A 382 11.29 12.23 33.09
N LEU A 383 10.80 13.12 33.95
CA LEU A 383 11.54 13.74 35.05
C LEU A 383 11.47 12.84 36.29
N TYR A 384 12.60 12.60 36.95
CA TYR A 384 12.72 11.72 38.12
C TYR A 384 13.91 12.14 39.02
N ARG A 385 14.09 11.44 40.15
CA ARG A 385 15.24 11.55 41.07
C ARG A 385 16.09 10.28 40.98
N ASP A 386 17.42 10.40 40.86
CA ASP A 386 18.32 9.25 40.88
C ASP A 386 18.65 8.75 42.30
N ASP A 387 19.47 7.71 42.39
CA ASP A 387 19.85 7.06 43.65
C ASP A 387 20.64 7.98 44.60
N ASP A 388 21.19 9.11 44.11
CA ASP A 388 21.84 10.16 44.93
C ASP A 388 20.89 11.33 45.26
N GLU A 389 19.58 11.21 44.97
CA GLU A 389 18.56 12.27 45.07
C GLU A 389 18.76 13.48 44.12
N ASP A 390 19.62 13.34 43.09
CA ASP A 390 19.77 14.36 42.04
C ASP A 390 18.60 14.32 41.05
N ILE A 391 18.23 15.48 40.50
CA ILE A 391 17.10 15.62 39.58
C ILE A 391 17.55 15.38 38.13
N ARG A 392 16.86 14.44 37.48
CA ARG A 392 17.22 13.86 36.18
C ARG A 392 16.05 13.87 35.21
N VAL A 393 16.35 13.99 33.92
CA VAL A 393 15.37 13.83 32.85
C VAL A 393 15.85 12.71 31.92
N ARG A 394 15.03 11.66 31.80
CA ARG A 394 15.21 10.59 30.82
C ARG A 394 14.31 10.85 29.63
N VAL A 395 14.91 11.03 28.46
CA VAL A 395 14.20 11.31 27.20
C VAL A 395 14.30 10.08 26.31
N LEU A 396 13.16 9.50 25.96
CA LEU A 396 13.06 8.50 24.90
C LEU A 396 12.74 9.23 23.59
N LEU A 397 13.67 9.18 22.64
CA LEU A 397 13.47 9.60 21.25
C LEU A 397 13.29 8.34 20.41
N ARG A 398 12.23 8.23 19.62
CA ARG A 398 12.13 7.17 18.60
C ARG A 398 12.47 7.74 17.23
N ALA A 399 13.46 7.15 16.58
CA ALA A 399 13.94 7.52 15.25
C ALA A 399 13.49 6.49 14.21
N ALA A 400 13.27 6.91 12.97
CA ALA A 400 12.83 6.05 11.88
C ALA A 400 13.42 6.48 10.52
N PRO A 401 13.58 5.53 9.57
CA PRO A 401 13.92 5.83 8.17
C PRO A 401 12.93 6.83 7.55
N TRP A 402 13.45 7.89 6.93
CA TRP A 402 12.72 8.78 6.03
C TRP A 402 13.18 8.55 4.60
N TYR A 403 12.22 8.63 3.67
CA TYR A 403 12.44 8.49 2.25
C TYR A 403 11.82 9.69 1.54
N ASP A 404 12.56 10.35 0.65
CA ASP A 404 12.05 11.48 -0.13
C ASP A 404 10.92 11.01 -1.08
N PRO A 405 9.68 11.49 -0.91
CA PRO A 405 8.55 11.09 -1.75
C PRO A 405 8.77 11.41 -3.24
N GLU A 406 9.49 12.49 -3.57
CA GLU A 406 9.81 12.77 -4.97
C GLU A 406 10.77 11.74 -5.57
N SER A 407 11.84 11.39 -4.85
CA SER A 407 12.79 10.36 -5.26
C SER A 407 12.15 8.98 -5.31
N LEU A 408 11.20 8.64 -4.44
CA LEU A 408 10.42 7.41 -4.53
C LEU A 408 9.59 7.33 -5.82
N VAL A 409 8.92 8.42 -6.22
CA VAL A 409 8.17 8.46 -7.49
C VAL A 409 9.10 8.32 -8.69
N LYS A 410 10.19 9.10 -8.73
CA LYS A 410 11.22 9.04 -9.80
C LYS A 410 11.86 7.65 -9.88
N LEU A 411 12.10 7.01 -8.74
CA LEU A 411 12.60 5.64 -8.63
C LEU A 411 11.64 4.62 -9.25
N ARG A 412 10.36 4.61 -8.84
CA ARG A 412 9.39 3.62 -9.35
C ARG A 412 9.15 3.77 -10.85
N ASP A 413 9.03 5.01 -11.34
CA ASP A 413 8.93 5.28 -12.78
C ASP A 413 10.18 4.82 -13.56
N THR A 414 11.38 4.96 -12.97
CA THR A 414 12.65 4.53 -13.58
C THR A 414 12.77 3.02 -13.61
N LEU A 415 12.53 2.33 -12.48
CA LEU A 415 12.58 0.87 -12.39
C LEU A 415 11.60 0.21 -13.38
N ARG A 416 10.36 0.73 -13.50
CA ARG A 416 9.39 0.23 -14.48
C ARG A 416 9.90 0.35 -15.92
N LYS A 417 10.56 1.48 -16.25
CA LYS A 417 11.11 1.75 -17.59
C LYS A 417 12.33 0.88 -17.89
N THR A 418 13.26 0.72 -16.96
CA THR A 418 14.48 -0.08 -17.17
C THR A 418 14.24 -1.59 -17.12
N SER A 419 13.26 -2.05 -16.34
CA SER A 419 12.88 -3.47 -16.27
C SER A 419 11.94 -3.93 -17.38
N GLY A 420 11.59 -3.08 -18.35
CA GLY A 420 10.57 -3.37 -19.37
C GLY A 420 9.19 -3.73 -18.79
N GLY A 421 8.84 -3.20 -17.61
CA GLY A 421 7.60 -3.54 -16.89
C GLY A 421 7.68 -4.72 -15.91
N ALA A 422 8.78 -5.50 -15.87
CA ALA A 422 8.92 -6.63 -14.93
C ALA A 422 8.91 -6.23 -13.44
N ILE A 423 9.25 -4.98 -13.12
CA ILE A 423 8.95 -4.31 -11.84
C ILE A 423 7.88 -3.25 -12.16
N SER A 424 6.60 -3.63 -12.13
CA SER A 424 5.53 -2.72 -12.59
C SER A 424 5.31 -1.54 -11.64
N PHE A 425 5.49 -1.72 -10.33
CA PHE A 425 5.39 -0.66 -9.33
C PHE A 425 6.10 -1.03 -8.02
N ALA A 426 7.37 -0.64 -7.87
CA ALA A 426 8.22 -1.17 -6.80
C ALA A 426 7.75 -0.79 -5.37
N ASN A 427 7.53 -1.80 -4.53
CA ASN A 427 7.52 -1.64 -3.09
C ASN A 427 8.95 -1.33 -2.60
N VAL A 428 9.10 -0.38 -1.67
CA VAL A 428 10.41 0.03 -1.15
C VAL A 428 10.50 -0.32 0.33
N VAL A 429 11.52 -1.10 0.68
CA VAL A 429 11.78 -1.57 2.04
C VAL A 429 13.25 -1.38 2.40
N MET A 430 13.58 -1.43 3.70
CA MET A 430 14.96 -1.51 4.15
C MET A 430 15.32 -2.96 4.51
N GLY A 431 16.54 -3.38 4.19
CA GLY A 431 17.07 -4.73 4.36
C GLY A 431 18.22 -4.99 3.38
N GLY A 432 18.79 -6.20 3.38
CA GLY A 432 19.81 -6.61 2.40
C GLY A 432 21.19 -5.92 2.52
N TYR A 433 21.46 -5.29 3.67
CA TYR A 433 22.74 -4.67 4.06
C TYR A 433 23.45 -5.54 5.10
N GLU A 434 24.77 -5.38 5.26
CA GLU A 434 25.57 -6.23 6.16
C GLU A 434 25.61 -5.71 7.60
N LYS A 435 25.69 -4.38 7.78
CA LYS A 435 25.75 -3.73 9.10
C LYS A 435 25.29 -2.28 9.01
N ALA A 436 24.61 -1.76 10.04
CA ALA A 436 24.34 -0.34 10.20
C ALA A 436 24.81 0.15 11.58
N VAL A 437 25.53 1.26 11.60
CA VAL A 437 26.19 1.82 12.79
C VAL A 437 25.81 3.29 12.98
N LEU A 438 25.10 3.59 14.06
CA LEU A 438 24.78 4.95 14.48
C LEU A 438 26.01 5.66 15.06
N LYS A 439 26.25 6.89 14.59
CA LYS A 439 27.25 7.84 15.11
C LYS A 439 26.57 9.21 15.30
N LEU A 440 26.28 9.57 16.55
CA LEU A 440 25.71 10.87 16.90
C LEU A 440 26.75 11.99 16.71
N GLY A 441 26.28 13.18 16.34
CA GLY A 441 27.13 14.37 16.19
C GLY A 441 27.55 14.96 17.53
N GLY A 442 28.63 15.74 17.54
CA GLY A 442 29.20 16.42 18.72
C GLY A 442 28.36 17.59 19.26
N ALA A 443 27.03 17.52 19.18
CA ALA A 443 26.10 18.48 19.79
C ALA A 443 26.03 18.33 21.33
N PHE A 444 26.45 17.18 21.85
CA PHE A 444 26.70 16.97 23.27
C PHE A 444 28.20 17.19 23.55
N PRO A 445 28.57 17.99 24.57
CA PRO A 445 29.96 18.10 25.04
C PRO A 445 30.53 16.76 25.52
N ASP A 446 31.86 16.64 25.57
CA ASP A 446 32.62 15.46 26.05
C ASP A 446 32.27 15.01 27.49
N GLN A 447 31.52 15.83 28.22
CA GLN A 447 31.00 15.59 29.56
C GLN A 447 29.73 14.70 29.58
N VAL A 448 29.14 14.42 28.42
CA VAL A 448 28.13 13.35 28.29
C VAL A 448 28.86 12.05 27.96
N LYS A 449 28.85 11.09 28.90
CA LYS A 449 29.33 9.73 28.63
C LYS A 449 28.34 9.01 27.71
N ALA A 450 28.51 9.23 26.41
CA ALA A 450 28.27 8.16 25.44
C ALA A 450 28.98 6.88 25.95
N LEU A 451 28.30 5.73 25.87
CA LEU A 451 28.71 4.50 26.57
C LEU A 451 30.19 4.16 26.31
N GLY A 452 30.93 3.96 27.41
CA GLY A 452 32.38 4.13 27.45
C GLY A 452 33.15 3.37 26.37
N GLY A 453 33.87 4.12 25.53
CA GLY A 453 34.79 3.59 24.51
C GLY A 453 34.14 3.04 23.24
N ALA A 454 32.83 2.80 23.21
CA ALA A 454 32.12 2.27 22.06
C ALA A 454 31.63 3.40 21.13
N GLN A 455 32.50 3.87 20.22
CA GLN A 455 32.15 4.90 19.21
C GLN A 455 31.20 4.40 18.10
N GLU A 456 30.75 3.15 18.18
CA GLU A 456 29.92 2.48 17.16
C GLU A 456 28.77 1.75 17.83
N ILE A 457 27.54 2.23 17.63
CA ILE A 457 26.31 1.58 18.10
C ILE A 457 25.67 0.88 16.90
N GLU A 458 25.59 -0.44 16.93
CA GLU A 458 24.91 -1.21 15.89
C GLU A 458 23.38 -1.10 16.02
N ILE A 459 22.69 -0.82 14.92
CA ILE A 459 21.24 -0.62 14.87
C ILE A 459 20.59 -1.39 13.72
N GLY A 460 19.34 -1.79 13.89
CA GLY A 460 18.50 -2.27 12.77
C GLY A 460 17.86 -1.10 12.04
N LEU A 461 17.91 -1.11 10.71
CA LEU A 461 17.26 -0.11 9.85
C LEU A 461 15.96 -0.61 9.19
N GLU A 462 15.54 -1.85 9.45
CA GLU A 462 14.30 -2.44 8.92
C GLU A 462 13.03 -1.73 9.44
N GLY A 463 13.16 -0.87 10.46
CA GLY A 463 12.08 -0.13 11.08
C GLY A 463 12.62 0.97 12.00
N SER A 464 11.84 1.35 13.02
CA SER A 464 12.24 2.38 13.99
C SER A 464 13.12 1.84 15.13
N PHE A 465 14.05 2.66 15.63
CA PHE A 465 14.86 2.37 16.82
C PHE A 465 14.73 3.49 17.86
N GLU A 466 15.09 3.20 19.11
CA GLU A 466 14.97 4.14 20.24
C GLU A 466 16.33 4.60 20.74
N ILE A 467 16.44 5.90 21.00
CA ILE A 467 17.57 6.56 21.66
C ILE A 467 17.06 7.05 23.02
N VAL A 468 17.56 6.46 24.10
CA VAL A 468 17.22 6.83 25.48
C VAL A 468 18.36 7.67 26.04
N ILE A 469 18.11 8.95 26.24
CA ILE A 469 19.09 9.94 26.70
C ILE A 469 18.78 10.28 28.16
N ASP A 470 19.77 10.15 29.04
CA ASP A 470 19.64 10.38 30.48
C ASP A 470 20.52 11.58 30.88
N LEU A 471 19.88 12.68 31.30
CA LEU A 471 20.48 14.01 31.42
C LEU A 471 20.18 14.65 32.78
N SER A 472 21.04 15.59 33.21
CA SER A 472 20.61 16.62 34.16
C SER A 472 19.65 17.61 33.50
N LEU A 473 18.90 18.37 34.32
CA LEU A 473 17.96 19.39 33.86
C LEU A 473 18.59 20.43 32.91
N GLU A 474 19.85 20.80 33.12
CA GLU A 474 20.56 21.78 32.29
C GLU A 474 20.83 21.25 30.88
N PHE A 475 21.34 20.02 30.77
CA PHE A 475 21.52 19.36 29.47
C PHE A 475 20.18 19.04 28.80
N TYR A 476 19.11 18.82 29.57
CA TYR A 476 17.76 18.71 29.00
C TYR A 476 17.29 20.04 28.39
N ARG A 477 17.51 21.19 29.04
CA ARG A 477 17.21 22.51 28.47
C ARG A 477 17.98 22.75 27.16
N LEU A 478 19.24 22.31 27.07
CA LEU A 478 20.02 22.33 25.81
C LEU A 478 19.43 21.40 24.73
N LEU A 479 19.10 20.15 25.07
CA LEU A 479 18.48 19.21 24.13
C LEU A 479 17.13 19.75 23.61
N ALA A 480 16.31 20.34 24.47
CA ALA A 480 15.05 20.98 24.08
C ALA A 480 15.27 22.12 23.06
N GLN A 481 16.28 22.97 23.27
CA GLN A 481 16.66 24.02 22.31
C GLN A 481 17.14 23.44 20.97
N LEU A 482 17.91 22.34 20.97
CA LEU A 482 18.34 21.66 19.75
C LEU A 482 17.16 21.04 18.98
N LEU A 483 16.22 20.39 19.68
CA LEU A 483 15.04 19.75 19.09
C LEU A 483 14.02 20.77 18.52
N VAL A 484 13.97 21.98 19.08
CA VAL A 484 13.15 23.10 18.58
C VAL A 484 13.84 23.88 17.46
N GLY A 485 15.17 23.93 17.45
CA GLY A 485 15.96 24.66 16.47
C GLY A 485 15.95 24.02 15.07
N PRO A 486 16.17 24.81 14.00
CA PRO A 486 16.02 24.35 12.61
C PRO A 486 17.03 23.25 12.19
N ILE A 487 18.10 23.07 12.95
CA ILE A 487 19.13 22.04 12.68
C ILE A 487 18.74 20.68 13.29
N GLY A 488 18.01 20.65 14.41
CA GLY A 488 17.76 19.44 15.19
C GLY A 488 19.00 18.91 15.93
N LEU A 489 18.84 17.77 16.60
CA LEU A 489 19.96 16.92 17.03
C LEU A 489 20.43 16.10 15.83
N THR A 490 21.71 16.22 15.47
CA THR A 490 22.27 15.63 14.24
C THR A 490 23.19 14.43 14.49
N GLY A 491 23.40 13.64 13.44
CA GLY A 491 24.32 12.51 13.41
C GLY A 491 24.38 11.88 12.02
N GLN A 492 24.87 10.64 11.96
CA GLN A 492 24.89 9.82 10.75
C GLN A 492 24.76 8.34 11.10
N VAL A 493 24.21 7.55 10.18
CA VAL A 493 24.29 6.08 10.22
C VAL A 493 25.23 5.64 9.10
N ALA A 494 26.32 4.97 9.48
CA ALA A 494 27.24 4.32 8.55
C ALA A 494 26.68 2.93 8.22
N VAL A 495 26.32 2.68 6.96
CA VAL A 495 25.76 1.41 6.50
C VAL A 495 26.73 0.72 5.55
N THR A 496 27.10 -0.52 5.88
CA THR A 496 27.94 -1.37 5.04
C THR A 496 27.06 -2.10 4.03
N LEU A 497 27.26 -1.82 2.75
CA LEU A 497 26.59 -2.48 1.62
C LEU A 497 27.57 -3.33 0.83
N ASP A 498 27.08 -4.42 0.27
CA ASP A 498 27.82 -5.24 -0.69
C ASP A 498 27.60 -4.74 -2.12
N MET A 499 28.63 -4.16 -2.72
CA MET A 499 28.58 -3.40 -3.97
C MET A 499 29.30 -4.11 -5.12
N ALA A 500 28.78 -3.97 -6.34
CA ALA A 500 29.49 -4.42 -7.53
C ALA A 500 30.68 -3.50 -7.84
N ALA A 501 31.88 -4.08 -8.02
CA ALA A 501 33.04 -3.34 -8.48
C ALA A 501 32.91 -3.02 -9.99
N PRO A 502 33.21 -1.79 -10.45
CA PRO A 502 33.13 -1.45 -11.88
C PRO A 502 34.09 -2.29 -12.75
N GLY A 503 33.54 -3.32 -13.41
CA GLY A 503 34.29 -4.24 -14.28
C GLY A 503 34.75 -5.54 -13.64
N ASP A 504 34.42 -5.81 -12.36
CA ASP A 504 34.74 -7.06 -11.67
C ASP A 504 33.48 -7.62 -10.96
N PRO A 505 33.07 -8.88 -11.22
CA PRO A 505 31.88 -9.46 -10.62
C PRO A 505 32.06 -9.85 -9.14
N THR A 506 33.25 -9.73 -8.56
CA THR A 506 33.45 -9.96 -7.12
C THR A 506 32.82 -8.82 -6.30
N PRO A 507 31.89 -9.13 -5.36
CA PRO A 507 31.30 -8.11 -4.52
C PRO A 507 32.31 -7.51 -3.54
N GLN A 508 32.16 -6.22 -3.23
CA GLN A 508 33.03 -5.48 -2.32
C GLN A 508 32.22 -4.67 -1.32
N LEU A 509 32.55 -4.83 -0.03
CA LEU A 509 31.93 -4.09 1.06
C LEU A 509 32.33 -2.61 1.00
N GLN A 510 31.34 -1.73 0.90
CA GLN A 510 31.50 -0.27 0.90
C GLN A 510 30.61 0.35 1.98
N VAL A 511 31.09 1.42 2.61
CA VAL A 511 30.36 2.13 3.67
C VAL A 511 29.75 3.41 3.11
N PHE A 512 28.44 3.55 3.29
CA PHE A 512 27.67 4.75 2.93
C PHE A 512 27.14 5.44 4.19
N HIS A 513 26.91 6.74 4.11
CA HIS A 513 26.46 7.55 5.25
C HIS A 513 25.04 8.10 4.99
N VAL A 514 24.07 7.65 5.78
CA VAL A 514 22.74 8.26 5.86
C VAL A 514 22.77 9.35 6.94
N PRO A 515 22.35 10.60 6.67
CA PRO A 515 22.26 11.63 7.69
C PRO A 515 21.17 11.32 8.71
N LEU A 516 21.40 11.67 9.98
CA LEU A 516 20.38 11.67 11.03
C LEU A 516 20.11 13.09 11.49
N ARG A 517 18.83 13.47 11.58
CA ARG A 517 18.38 14.81 11.94
C ARG A 517 17.05 14.72 12.70
N LEU A 518 17.11 14.96 14.00
CA LEU A 518 15.97 14.87 14.91
C LEU A 518 15.52 16.28 15.29
N ASN A 519 14.45 16.77 14.64
CA ASN A 519 13.82 18.07 14.83
C ASN A 519 12.31 17.85 15.00
N LEU A 520 11.64 18.61 15.88
CA LEU A 520 10.21 18.50 16.11
C LEU A 520 9.34 18.85 14.89
N ALA A 521 9.86 19.63 13.94
CA ALA A 521 9.16 19.91 12.68
C ALA A 521 9.35 18.80 11.61
N ASP A 522 10.50 18.11 11.62
CA ASP A 522 10.91 17.16 10.57
C ASP A 522 10.74 15.70 11.05
N VAL A 523 9.55 15.12 10.82
CA VAL A 523 9.27 13.71 11.16
C VAL A 523 9.43 12.75 9.97
N ALA A 524 9.61 11.47 10.26
CA ALA A 524 9.88 10.40 9.30
C ALA A 524 8.66 9.97 8.48
N SER A 525 7.46 10.10 9.04
CA SER A 525 6.19 9.97 8.33
C SER A 525 5.06 10.56 9.17
N LEU A 526 4.10 11.22 8.50
CA LEU A 526 2.85 11.65 9.13
C LEU A 526 1.75 10.65 8.74
N PRO A 527 1.04 10.08 9.74
CA PRO A 527 -0.01 9.09 9.47
C PRO A 527 -1.13 9.72 8.64
N THR A 528 -1.42 9.12 7.50
CA THR A 528 -2.46 9.55 6.56
C THR A 528 -3.29 8.36 6.14
N THR A 529 -4.61 8.53 6.07
CA THR A 529 -5.50 7.53 5.47
C THR A 529 -5.97 8.04 4.12
N VAL A 530 -5.94 7.15 3.12
CA VAL A 530 -6.42 7.42 1.76
C VAL A 530 -7.52 6.41 1.46
N THR A 531 -8.69 6.89 1.05
CA THR A 531 -9.83 6.04 0.66
C THR A 531 -10.39 6.49 -0.69
N LEU A 532 -11.15 5.60 -1.32
CA LEU A 532 -11.91 5.87 -2.53
C LEU A 532 -13.41 5.89 -2.23
N PRO A 533 -14.21 6.65 -3.00
CA PRO A 533 -15.65 6.47 -3.04
C PRO A 533 -16.03 5.01 -3.33
N ALA A 534 -16.98 4.47 -2.57
CA ALA A 534 -17.38 3.08 -2.68
C ALA A 534 -17.94 2.73 -4.08
N GLU A 535 -17.75 1.47 -4.49
CA GLU A 535 -18.33 0.84 -5.68
C GLU A 535 -18.16 1.58 -7.02
N THR A 536 -17.15 2.45 -7.14
CA THR A 536 -16.90 3.25 -8.36
C THR A 536 -15.90 2.55 -9.28
N LEU A 537 -16.28 2.32 -10.56
CA LEU A 537 -15.34 1.98 -11.64
C LEU A 537 -14.52 3.20 -12.06
N SER A 538 -13.24 3.02 -12.39
CA SER A 538 -12.31 4.10 -12.80
C SER A 538 -12.45 5.34 -11.90
N PRO A 539 -12.19 5.20 -10.59
CA PRO A 539 -12.39 6.25 -9.61
C PRO A 539 -11.58 7.50 -9.98
N GLY A 540 -12.24 8.66 -10.02
CA GLY A 540 -11.61 9.95 -10.33
C GLY A 540 -11.46 10.89 -9.12
N GLN A 541 -11.63 10.36 -7.91
CA GLN A 541 -11.57 11.11 -6.65
C GLN A 541 -10.95 10.25 -5.56
N ILE A 542 -10.08 10.87 -4.75
CA ILE A 542 -9.52 10.31 -3.52
C ILE A 542 -10.00 11.12 -2.33
N VAL A 543 -10.14 10.46 -1.19
CA VAL A 543 -10.44 11.10 0.10
C VAL A 543 -9.22 10.91 1.01
N LEU A 544 -8.58 12.01 1.37
CA LEU A 544 -7.51 12.08 2.35
C LEU A 544 -8.08 12.31 3.74
N SER A 545 -7.43 11.79 4.78
CA SER A 545 -7.71 12.14 6.17
C SER A 545 -6.41 12.12 6.98
N SER A 546 -6.21 13.16 7.81
CA SER A 546 -5.09 13.19 8.76
C SER A 546 -5.32 12.12 9.83
N GLY A 547 -4.39 11.17 9.93
CA GLY A 547 -4.29 10.26 11.07
C GLY A 547 -3.48 10.84 12.22
N ALA A 548 -3.01 12.11 12.10
CA ALA A 548 -2.05 12.69 13.03
C ALA A 548 -2.70 13.31 14.27
N GLY A 549 -4.01 13.56 14.25
CA GLY A 549 -4.74 14.28 15.32
C GLY A 549 -4.49 15.80 15.34
N VAL A 550 -3.65 16.31 14.43
CA VAL A 550 -3.27 17.72 14.30
C VAL A 550 -3.32 18.17 12.83
N GLU A 551 -3.35 19.48 12.61
CA GLU A 551 -3.30 20.06 11.27
C GLU A 551 -1.91 19.88 10.66
N THR A 552 -1.89 19.47 9.39
CA THR A 552 -0.65 19.22 8.64
C THR A 552 -0.69 19.92 7.29
N ARG A 553 0.47 20.31 6.79
CA ARG A 553 0.65 20.98 5.50
C ARG A 553 1.14 19.96 4.49
N VAL A 554 0.65 20.04 3.26
CA VAL A 554 1.09 19.19 2.14
C VAL A 554 1.61 20.10 1.03
N GLY A 555 2.88 19.96 0.66
CA GLY A 555 3.57 20.71 -0.40
C GLY A 555 3.25 20.24 -1.82
N GLY A 556 2.77 19.00 -2.00
CA GLY A 556 2.38 18.45 -3.30
C GLY A 556 1.78 17.05 -3.18
N CYS A 557 1.19 16.55 -4.27
CA CYS A 557 0.70 15.18 -4.38
C CYS A 557 1.03 14.62 -5.77
N ALA A 558 1.81 13.55 -5.82
CA ALA A 558 2.00 12.75 -7.01
C ALA A 558 0.99 11.59 -7.00
N ALA A 559 0.29 11.35 -8.11
CA ALA A 559 -0.70 10.27 -8.21
C ALA A 559 -0.39 9.29 -9.35
N ARG A 560 -0.75 8.03 -9.16
CA ARG A 560 -0.73 6.97 -10.18
C ARG A 560 -2.05 6.21 -10.14
N LEU A 561 -2.65 5.98 -11.29
CA LEU A 561 -3.84 5.11 -11.40
C LEU A 561 -3.34 3.68 -11.59
N LEU A 562 -3.92 2.72 -10.87
CA LEU A 562 -3.48 1.33 -10.87
C LEU A 562 -4.62 0.39 -11.27
N GLN A 563 -4.31 -0.58 -12.13
CA GLN A 563 -5.05 -1.83 -12.20
C GLN A 563 -4.51 -2.75 -11.10
N TYR A 564 -5.11 -2.69 -9.92
CA TYR A 564 -4.75 -3.51 -8.78
C TYR A 564 -5.60 -4.79 -8.75
N ASP A 565 -4.93 -5.92 -8.90
CA ASP A 565 -5.52 -7.26 -8.87
C ASP A 565 -5.15 -7.97 -7.57
N GLU A 566 -6.16 -8.42 -6.82
CA GLU A 566 -5.98 -9.16 -5.56
C GLU A 566 -5.25 -10.50 -5.73
N ASN A 567 -5.26 -11.07 -6.94
CA ASN A 567 -4.47 -12.25 -7.30
C ASN A 567 -3.00 -11.93 -7.59
N SER A 568 -2.60 -10.66 -7.68
CA SER A 568 -1.25 -10.25 -8.08
C SER A 568 -0.49 -9.55 -6.95
N VAL A 569 0.82 -9.84 -6.81
CA VAL A 569 1.73 -9.06 -5.94
C VAL A 569 2.21 -7.75 -6.58
N THR A 570 1.74 -7.47 -7.80
CA THR A 570 2.08 -6.28 -8.59
C THR A 570 0.79 -5.71 -9.21
N PRO A 571 0.67 -4.38 -9.39
CA PRO A 571 -0.31 -3.84 -10.34
C PRO A 571 -0.14 -4.48 -11.72
N LEU A 572 -1.25 -4.72 -12.43
CA LEU A 572 -1.25 -5.20 -13.81
C LEU A 572 -0.69 -4.10 -14.71
N GLU A 573 -1.31 -2.93 -14.63
CA GLU A 573 -0.95 -1.69 -15.32
C GLU A 573 -0.90 -0.51 -14.36
N VAL A 574 -0.17 0.52 -14.78
CA VAL A 574 0.08 1.77 -14.04
C VAL A 574 -0.02 2.93 -15.02
N PHE A 575 -0.87 3.91 -14.75
CA PHE A 575 -1.04 5.10 -15.58
C PHE A 575 -0.57 6.36 -14.83
N GLU A 576 0.08 7.29 -15.55
CA GLU A 576 0.43 8.59 -14.99
C GLU A 576 -0.85 9.43 -14.78
N ALA A 577 -0.98 10.06 -13.62
CA ALA A 577 -2.14 10.85 -13.22
C ALA A 577 -1.76 12.29 -12.83
N VAL A 578 -2.74 13.17 -12.85
CA VAL A 578 -2.68 14.56 -12.36
C VAL A 578 -3.74 14.74 -11.26
N VAL A 579 -3.46 15.61 -10.29
CA VAL A 579 -4.40 15.97 -9.22
C VAL A 579 -5.01 17.33 -9.54
N ASP A 580 -6.32 17.36 -9.78
CA ASP A 580 -7.04 18.54 -10.26
C ASP A 580 -7.48 19.46 -9.12
N SER A 581 -6.53 20.30 -8.67
CA SER A 581 -6.70 21.36 -7.66
C SER A 581 -7.00 20.88 -6.22
N PRO A 582 -6.83 21.76 -5.19
CA PRO A 582 -6.42 23.17 -5.26
C PRO A 582 -4.92 23.37 -5.56
N ALA A 583 -4.49 24.62 -5.69
CA ALA A 583 -3.06 24.94 -5.79
C ALA A 583 -2.35 24.62 -4.47
N PHE A 584 -1.29 23.80 -4.53
CA PHE A 584 -0.43 23.50 -3.38
C PHE A 584 0.37 24.74 -2.94
N PRO A 585 0.73 24.86 -1.64
CA PRO A 585 0.52 23.90 -0.56
C PRO A 585 -0.90 23.90 0.01
N LEU A 586 -1.36 22.74 0.47
CA LEU A 586 -2.67 22.52 1.08
C LEU A 586 -2.54 22.32 2.60
N THR A 587 -3.62 22.59 3.34
CA THR A 587 -3.77 22.16 4.74
C THR A 587 -4.70 20.94 4.81
N LEU A 588 -4.22 19.86 5.41
CA LEU A 588 -5.03 18.75 5.88
C LEU A 588 -5.49 19.06 7.31
N PRO A 589 -6.80 19.14 7.59
CA PRO A 589 -7.32 19.45 8.92
C PRO A 589 -7.04 18.30 9.91
N ALA A 590 -7.00 18.63 11.20
CA ALA A 590 -6.80 17.68 12.29
C ALA A 590 -7.90 16.60 12.37
N THR A 591 -9.12 16.94 11.95
CA THR A 591 -10.25 16.03 11.82
C THR A 591 -11.05 16.33 10.56
N GLY A 592 -11.65 15.29 9.97
CA GLY A 592 -12.46 15.40 8.76
C GLY A 592 -11.69 15.15 7.44
N PRO A 593 -12.41 14.79 6.36
CA PRO A 593 -11.81 14.45 5.08
C PRO A 593 -11.47 15.66 4.20
N LEU A 594 -10.39 15.55 3.41
CA LEU A 594 -10.14 16.41 2.24
C LEU A 594 -10.28 15.56 0.96
N THR A 595 -11.20 15.94 0.07
CA THR A 595 -11.36 15.27 -1.23
C THR A 595 -10.48 15.94 -2.28
N LEU A 596 -9.72 15.16 -3.04
CA LEU A 596 -8.98 15.62 -4.22
C LEU A 596 -9.49 14.90 -5.47
N ASN A 597 -9.59 15.63 -6.58
CA ASN A 597 -9.91 15.05 -7.89
C ASN A 597 -8.62 14.50 -8.53
N VAL A 598 -8.71 13.38 -9.24
CA VAL A 598 -7.57 12.75 -9.92
C VAL A 598 -8.00 12.34 -11.32
N THR A 599 -7.23 12.75 -12.33
CA THR A 599 -7.49 12.44 -13.74
C THR A 599 -6.25 11.79 -14.39
N PRO A 600 -6.43 10.95 -15.42
CA PRO A 600 -5.31 10.42 -16.18
C PRO A 600 -4.62 11.55 -16.97
N LYS A 601 -3.28 11.52 -17.02
CA LYS A 601 -2.45 12.51 -17.71
C LYS A 601 -2.48 12.39 -19.24
N ALA A 602 -2.85 11.21 -19.74
CA ALA A 602 -3.03 10.90 -21.15
C ALA A 602 -4.47 10.43 -21.40
N ASP A 603 -4.95 10.56 -22.65
CA ASP A 603 -6.15 9.84 -23.07
C ASP A 603 -5.87 8.32 -23.01
N LEU A 604 -6.61 7.62 -22.15
CA LEU A 604 -6.48 6.19 -21.94
C LEU A 604 -7.38 5.35 -22.86
N GLN A 605 -8.11 5.96 -23.80
CA GLN A 605 -8.93 5.28 -24.82
C GLN A 605 -9.93 4.24 -24.29
N GLY A 606 -10.34 4.37 -23.03
CA GLY A 606 -11.26 3.46 -22.36
C GLY A 606 -10.62 2.41 -21.43
N GLU A 607 -9.29 2.44 -21.20
CA GLU A 607 -8.69 1.60 -20.15
C GLU A 607 -9.29 1.89 -18.77
N LEU A 608 -9.49 0.82 -18.00
CA LEU A 608 -10.06 0.89 -16.67
C LEU A 608 -8.97 0.82 -15.60
N TRP A 609 -9.24 1.43 -14.46
CA TRP A 609 -8.46 1.29 -13.24
C TRP A 609 -9.39 1.12 -12.04
N ASN A 610 -8.87 0.58 -10.94
CA ASN A 610 -9.67 0.32 -9.74
C ASN A 610 -8.99 0.75 -8.43
N ALA A 611 -7.74 1.18 -8.49
CA ALA A 611 -7.03 1.75 -7.36
C ALA A 611 -6.33 3.06 -7.75
N ILE A 612 -6.12 3.93 -6.77
CA ILE A 612 -5.28 5.12 -6.89
C ILE A 612 -4.18 5.03 -5.85
N GLN A 613 -2.95 5.26 -6.28
CA GLN A 613 -1.79 5.41 -5.43
C GLN A 613 -1.40 6.88 -5.35
N ILE A 614 -1.00 7.35 -4.16
CA ILE A 614 -0.43 8.68 -3.97
C ILE A 614 0.89 8.67 -3.18
N GLU A 615 1.75 9.63 -3.50
CA GLU A 615 2.82 10.13 -2.65
C GLU A 615 2.55 11.60 -2.32
N LEU A 616 2.51 11.95 -1.04
CA LEU A 616 2.44 13.35 -0.59
C LEU A 616 3.87 13.90 -0.46
N THR A 617 4.17 15.02 -1.12
CA THR A 617 5.46 15.72 -1.00
C THR A 617 5.32 16.90 -0.04
N GLY A 618 6.40 17.23 0.68
CA GLY A 618 6.39 18.33 1.68
C GLY A 618 5.27 18.17 2.73
N HIS A 619 5.11 16.97 3.28
CA HIS A 619 4.12 16.71 4.33
C HIS A 619 4.71 17.05 5.71
N GLU A 620 4.24 18.14 6.30
CA GLU A 620 4.84 18.81 7.47
C GLU A 620 3.79 19.09 8.56
N LEU A 621 4.23 19.23 9.82
CA LEU A 621 3.38 19.72 10.92
C LEU A 621 3.16 21.24 10.79
N MET A 622 1.93 21.73 11.01
CA MET A 622 1.67 23.19 10.97
C MET A 622 1.97 23.91 12.29
N ALA A 623 2.03 23.19 13.41
CA ALA A 623 2.38 23.78 14.70
C ALA A 623 3.89 24.14 14.76
N PRO A 624 4.28 25.32 15.26
CA PRO A 624 5.68 25.65 15.52
C PRO A 624 6.33 24.68 16.52
N SER A 625 7.61 24.35 16.31
CA SER A 625 8.36 23.40 17.15
C SER A 625 8.32 23.71 18.66
N SER A 626 8.19 24.98 19.07
CA SER A 626 8.02 25.36 20.47
C SER A 626 6.66 24.95 21.04
N GLN A 627 5.57 25.12 20.29
CA GLN A 627 4.23 24.66 20.70
C GLN A 627 4.15 23.13 20.71
N ILE A 628 4.84 22.47 19.77
CA ILE A 628 4.99 21.01 19.78
C ILE A 628 5.73 20.55 21.05
N LEU A 629 6.80 21.23 21.47
CA LEU A 629 7.52 20.92 22.71
C LEU A 629 6.65 21.16 23.96
N GLU A 630 5.91 22.26 24.02
CA GLU A 630 4.98 22.56 25.12
C GLU A 630 3.89 21.48 25.25
N HIS A 631 3.28 21.09 24.12
CA HIS A 631 2.31 19.98 24.06
C HIS A 631 2.95 18.65 24.51
N ILE A 632 4.18 18.34 24.08
CA ILE A 632 4.92 17.16 24.58
C ILE A 632 5.12 17.20 26.10
N HIS A 633 5.31 18.38 26.72
CA HIS A 633 5.39 18.50 28.18
C HIS A 633 4.03 18.33 28.88
N GLU A 634 2.92 18.60 28.19
CA GLU A 634 1.55 18.36 28.68
C GLU A 634 1.10 16.90 28.56
N VAL A 635 1.32 16.24 27.42
CA VAL A 635 0.72 14.92 27.11
C VAL A 635 1.62 13.71 27.36
N ALA A 636 2.95 13.89 27.39
CA ALA A 636 3.82 12.81 27.84
C ALA A 636 3.58 12.54 29.35
N PRO A 637 3.90 11.34 29.86
CA PRO A 637 4.00 11.09 31.30
C PRO A 637 5.20 11.85 31.90
N SER A 638 5.07 13.19 31.96
CA SER A 638 6.02 14.10 32.57
C SER A 638 6.02 13.89 34.08
N GLY A 639 6.90 12.98 34.54
CA GLY A 639 7.06 12.66 35.95
C GLY A 639 7.16 13.92 36.80
N SER A 640 6.53 13.90 37.98
CA SER A 640 6.43 15.08 38.84
C SER A 640 7.31 14.91 40.07
N VAL A 641 8.26 15.84 40.28
CA VAL A 641 9.14 15.80 41.46
C VAL A 641 8.41 16.42 42.64
N SER A 642 7.91 15.56 43.52
CA SER A 642 7.41 15.99 44.82
C SER A 642 8.54 16.14 45.83
N TRP A 643 8.43 17.17 46.67
CA TRP A 643 9.28 17.37 47.83
C TRP A 643 8.42 17.84 49.01
N LYS A 644 8.97 17.77 50.22
CA LYS A 644 8.27 18.23 51.42
C LYS A 644 8.92 19.48 51.98
N VAL A 645 8.10 20.49 52.24
CA VAL A 645 8.52 21.69 52.97
C VAL A 645 8.08 21.55 54.42
N GLN A 646 9.04 21.38 55.33
CA GLN A 646 8.81 21.52 56.76
C GLN A 646 8.80 23.02 57.10
N ILE A 647 7.66 23.50 57.60
CA ILE A 647 7.43 24.90 57.92
C ILE A 647 7.44 25.03 59.44
N GLU A 648 8.37 25.81 59.99
CA GLU A 648 8.53 26.02 61.42
C GLU A 648 8.45 27.51 61.77
N CYS A 649 7.82 27.82 62.91
CA CYS A 649 7.82 29.16 63.50
C CYS A 649 8.59 29.17 64.84
N PRO A 650 9.91 29.42 64.86
CA PRO A 650 10.73 29.32 66.07
C PRO A 650 10.29 30.16 67.28
N PRO A 651 9.56 31.30 67.13
CA PRO A 651 8.94 31.96 68.27
C PRO A 651 7.83 31.17 68.97
N LEU A 652 7.12 30.28 68.26
CA LEU A 652 6.00 29.49 68.78
C LEU A 652 6.44 28.19 69.47
N THR A 653 7.69 27.75 69.32
CA THR A 653 8.24 26.58 70.05
C THR A 653 8.63 26.90 71.50
N ARG A 654 8.53 28.16 71.91
CA ARG A 654 8.88 28.64 73.26
C ARG A 654 7.63 28.79 74.12
N SER A 655 7.72 28.32 75.37
CA SER A 655 6.72 28.54 76.42
C SER A 655 7.41 29.11 77.66
N PRO A 656 7.07 30.33 78.12
CA PRO A 656 6.14 31.27 77.49
C PRO A 656 6.64 31.80 76.13
N LEU A 657 5.72 32.40 75.36
CA LEU A 657 6.06 33.16 74.15
C LEU A 657 6.91 34.40 74.50
N PRO A 658 7.73 34.92 73.56
CA PRO A 658 8.43 36.19 73.75
C PRO A 658 7.46 37.36 74.00
N ASP A 659 7.88 38.34 74.82
CA ASP A 659 7.01 39.44 75.27
C ASP A 659 6.33 40.22 74.13
N ALA A 660 7.04 40.39 73.01
CA ALA A 660 6.53 41.05 71.80
C ALA A 660 5.37 40.29 71.10
N PHE A 661 5.06 39.05 71.51
CA PHE A 661 4.09 38.17 70.87
C PHE A 661 3.10 37.52 71.88
N GLN A 662 2.97 38.01 73.11
CA GLN A 662 2.10 37.38 74.12
C GLN A 662 0.60 37.28 73.72
N THR A 663 0.12 38.15 72.82
CA THR A 663 -1.26 38.15 72.29
C THR A 663 -1.47 37.27 71.06
N LEU A 664 -0.39 36.71 70.49
CA LEU A 664 -0.41 35.95 69.24
C LEU A 664 -1.02 34.55 69.48
N TYR A 665 -2.17 34.29 68.84
CA TYR A 665 -2.87 33.02 68.96
C TYR A 665 -2.33 31.98 67.97
N ARG A 666 -2.12 32.39 66.71
CA ARG A 666 -1.60 31.53 65.64
C ARG A 666 -0.96 32.36 64.52
N VAL A 667 -0.15 31.71 63.69
CA VAL A 667 0.46 32.27 62.47
C VAL A 667 -0.06 31.49 61.28
N GLU A 668 -0.55 32.19 60.26
CA GLU A 668 -0.97 31.60 59.00
C GLU A 668 0.10 31.83 57.93
N VAL A 669 0.47 30.77 57.21
CA VAL A 669 1.47 30.83 56.14
C VAL A 669 0.83 30.32 54.86
N GLN A 670 0.83 31.14 53.81
CA GLN A 670 0.41 30.73 52.47
C GLN A 670 1.64 30.57 51.57
N LEU A 671 1.75 29.43 50.89
CA LEU A 671 2.77 29.13 49.89
C LEU A 671 2.14 29.14 48.49
N GLN A 672 2.92 29.52 47.50
CA GLN A 672 2.56 29.54 46.08
C GLN A 672 3.76 29.04 45.26
N SER A 673 3.54 28.13 44.33
CA SER A 673 4.55 27.75 43.32
C SER A 673 3.87 27.65 41.95
N ALA A 674 4.64 27.79 40.88
CA ALA A 674 4.10 27.76 39.52
C ALA A 674 3.44 26.41 39.22
N GLY A 675 2.26 26.44 38.60
CA GLY A 675 1.47 25.24 38.26
C GLY A 675 0.48 24.77 39.34
N PHE A 676 0.52 25.33 40.56
CA PHE A 676 -0.24 24.79 41.70
C PHE A 676 -1.12 25.84 42.41
N GLU A 677 -2.24 25.38 42.98
CA GLU A 677 -3.04 26.20 43.90
C GLU A 677 -2.25 26.56 45.16
N GLY A 678 -2.50 27.76 45.70
CA GLY A 678 -1.77 28.29 46.84
C GLY A 678 -2.11 27.61 48.16
N GLN A 679 -1.31 26.63 48.56
CA GLN A 679 -1.46 25.88 49.82
C GLN A 679 -1.31 26.80 51.05
N GLN A 680 -2.04 26.50 52.13
CA GLN A 680 -1.97 27.26 53.38
C GLN A 680 -1.83 26.34 54.60
N VAL A 681 -0.96 26.71 55.55
CA VAL A 681 -0.84 26.08 56.87
C VAL A 681 -1.13 27.08 57.99
N VAL A 682 -1.43 26.53 59.17
CA VAL A 682 -1.68 27.27 60.40
C VAL A 682 -0.77 26.71 61.48
N LEU A 683 0.06 27.56 62.08
CA LEU A 683 1.01 27.23 63.14
C LEU A 683 0.54 27.86 64.45
N SER A 684 0.68 27.16 65.58
CA SER A 684 0.23 27.62 66.89
C SER A 684 1.22 27.20 68.00
N PRO A 685 1.12 27.73 69.24
CA PRO A 685 1.96 27.25 70.35
C PRO A 685 1.82 25.75 70.65
N ALA A 686 0.68 25.12 70.28
CA ALA A 686 0.47 23.68 70.42
C ALA A 686 1.01 22.87 69.22
N GLN A 687 1.22 23.52 68.07
CA GLN A 687 1.74 22.91 66.85
C GLN A 687 2.53 23.97 66.06
N ALA A 688 3.78 24.20 66.49
CA ALA A 688 4.66 25.23 65.93
C ALA A 688 5.36 24.82 64.61
N GLN A 689 5.14 23.57 64.17
CA GLN A 689 5.65 23.00 62.94
C GLN A 689 4.54 22.33 62.13
N ALA A 690 4.59 22.48 60.81
CA ALA A 690 3.75 21.78 59.84
C ALA A 690 4.60 21.24 58.68
N GLN A 691 4.05 20.34 57.86
CA GLN A 691 4.71 19.84 56.66
C GLN A 691 3.74 19.88 55.48
N LEU A 692 4.15 20.53 54.39
CA LEU A 692 3.43 20.54 53.12
C LEU A 692 4.13 19.64 52.10
N SER A 693 3.34 18.97 51.26
CA SER A 693 3.82 18.27 50.07
C SER A 693 3.67 19.20 48.87
N MET A 694 4.81 19.66 48.36
CA MET A 694 4.90 20.41 47.11
C MET A 694 5.20 19.44 45.96
N ASN A 695 4.89 19.86 44.74
CA ASN A 695 5.17 19.10 43.52
C ASN A 695 5.50 20.07 42.39
N GLN A 696 6.28 19.63 41.40
CA GLN A 696 6.55 20.36 40.16
C GLN A 696 6.66 19.38 38.99
N THR A 697 6.03 19.71 37.86
CA THR A 697 6.15 18.96 36.60
C THR A 697 7.36 19.46 35.79
N LEU A 698 7.76 18.69 34.78
CA LEU A 698 8.78 19.14 33.83
C LEU A 698 8.39 20.46 33.13
N ARG A 699 7.09 20.66 32.84
CA ARG A 699 6.56 21.89 32.25
C ARG A 699 6.84 23.10 33.15
N ASP A 700 6.53 23.00 34.43
CA ASP A 700 6.72 24.09 35.40
C ASP A 700 8.21 24.49 35.50
N ILE A 701 9.09 23.50 35.46
CA ILE A 701 10.54 23.68 35.61
C ILE A 701 11.18 24.23 34.32
N VAL A 702 10.62 23.96 33.15
CA VAL A 702 11.16 24.44 31.85
C VAL A 702 10.54 25.78 31.42
N GLY A 703 9.25 25.99 31.65
CA GLY A 703 8.55 27.23 31.31
C GLY A 703 8.94 28.44 32.17
N ASN A 704 9.37 28.22 33.42
CA ASN A 704 9.93 29.28 34.25
C ASN A 704 11.41 29.51 33.91
N ALA A 705 11.70 30.62 33.22
CA ALA A 705 13.01 31.02 32.68
C ALA A 705 14.07 31.40 33.75
N GLY A 706 14.27 30.54 34.73
CA GLY A 706 15.16 30.76 35.89
C GLY A 706 14.82 29.91 37.11
N GLY A 707 13.78 29.06 37.06
CA GLY A 707 13.37 28.24 38.21
C GLY A 707 14.45 27.23 38.62
N SER A 708 14.91 27.35 39.88
CA SER A 708 15.48 26.24 40.64
C SER A 708 14.34 25.31 41.05
N VAL A 709 14.58 24.00 41.10
CA VAL A 709 13.60 23.09 41.68
C VAL A 709 13.57 23.32 43.19
N ASN A 710 12.39 23.16 43.79
CA ASN A 710 12.11 23.52 45.18
C ASN A 710 11.99 25.04 45.46
N HIS A 711 11.90 25.89 44.43
CA HIS A 711 11.50 27.31 44.59
C HIS A 711 9.98 27.47 44.79
N PHE A 712 9.62 28.35 45.72
CA PHE A 712 8.25 28.78 45.98
C PHE A 712 8.24 30.21 46.53
N LYS A 713 7.11 30.90 46.43
CA LYS A 713 6.84 32.15 47.16
C LYS A 713 6.00 31.86 48.39
N TYR A 714 6.18 32.61 49.46
CA TYR A 714 5.38 32.51 50.67
C TYR A 714 5.04 33.88 51.25
N ARG A 715 3.96 33.94 52.02
CA ARG A 715 3.59 35.11 52.82
C ARG A 715 3.00 34.68 54.16
N VAL A 716 3.08 35.56 55.16
CA VAL A 716 2.77 35.27 56.55
C VAL A 716 1.74 36.27 57.08
N ARG A 717 0.79 35.80 57.89
CA ARG A 717 -0.22 36.61 58.57
C ARG A 717 -0.32 36.23 60.05
N ASN A 718 -0.29 37.24 60.91
CA ASN A 718 -0.53 37.09 62.33
C ASN A 718 -2.04 36.95 62.60
N ILE A 719 -2.40 36.12 63.57
CA ILE A 719 -3.76 36.01 64.10
C ILE A 719 -3.68 36.12 65.62
N TYR A 720 -4.30 37.16 66.15
CA TYR A 720 -4.34 37.45 67.59
C TYR A 720 -5.63 36.86 68.20
N LEU A 721 -5.81 37.00 69.51
CA LEU A 721 -7.01 36.50 70.21
C LEU A 721 -8.29 37.32 69.91
N ASP A 722 -8.13 38.54 69.39
CA ASP A 722 -9.17 39.54 69.18
C ASP A 722 -9.34 39.97 67.71
N HIS A 723 -8.28 39.91 66.90
CA HIS A 723 -8.30 40.32 65.49
C HIS A 723 -7.34 39.50 64.59
N GLN A 724 -7.45 39.71 63.27
CA GLN A 724 -6.52 39.17 62.27
C GLN A 724 -5.62 40.30 61.77
N GLY A 725 -4.31 40.06 61.76
CA GLY A 725 -3.32 40.97 61.17
C GLY A 725 -3.34 40.95 59.64
N GLN A 726 -2.42 41.69 59.02
CA GLN A 726 -2.32 41.75 57.56
C GLN A 726 -1.46 40.62 56.99
N TRP A 727 -1.65 40.31 55.70
CA TRP A 727 -0.72 39.45 54.98
C TRP A 727 0.56 40.21 54.66
N SER A 728 1.71 39.61 54.94
CA SER A 728 3.00 40.15 54.47
C SER A 728 3.05 40.21 52.94
N GLU A 729 3.99 41.01 52.43
CA GLU A 729 4.46 40.86 51.05
C GLU A 729 4.92 39.42 50.76
N LEU A 730 4.88 39.04 49.49
CA LEU A 730 5.37 37.74 49.01
C LEU A 730 6.90 37.72 49.04
N LYS A 731 7.45 36.74 49.76
CA LYS A 731 8.88 36.47 49.91
C LYS A 731 9.24 35.20 49.15
N ASP A 732 10.43 35.15 48.58
CA ASP A 732 10.94 33.94 47.93
C ASP A 732 11.49 32.95 48.97
N GLY A 733 11.33 31.65 48.71
CA GLY A 733 11.80 30.54 49.54
C GLY A 733 12.29 29.37 48.70
N GLU A 734 13.24 28.60 49.25
CA GLU A 734 13.90 27.50 48.55
C GLU A 734 14.10 26.28 49.46
N GLY A 735 13.93 25.09 48.87
CA GLY A 735 14.30 23.82 49.49
C GLY A 735 13.23 23.23 50.41
N SER A 736 13.67 22.41 51.36
CA SER A 736 12.80 21.55 52.19
C SER A 736 12.44 22.12 53.56
N ASN A 737 13.04 23.26 53.97
CA ASN A 737 12.84 23.86 55.29
C ASN A 737 12.50 25.35 55.17
N LEU A 738 11.38 25.78 55.76
CA LEU A 738 10.93 27.16 55.78
C LEU A 738 10.76 27.67 57.21
N PHE A 739 11.69 28.52 57.65
CA PHE A 739 11.57 29.22 58.94
C PHE A 739 10.76 30.51 58.75
N VAL A 740 9.53 30.52 59.27
CA VAL A 740 8.69 31.71 59.31
C VAL A 740 8.81 32.42 60.67
N PHE A 741 8.54 33.71 60.65
CA PHE A 741 8.45 34.53 61.86
C PHE A 741 7.14 35.33 61.81
N PRO A 742 6.50 35.60 62.95
CA PRO A 742 5.35 36.51 63.00
C PRO A 742 5.72 37.88 62.43
N ASN A 743 4.76 38.59 61.84
CA ASN A 743 4.99 39.98 61.43
C ASN A 743 5.28 40.83 62.69
N PRO A 744 6.14 41.86 62.60
CA PRO A 744 6.37 42.76 63.73
C PRO A 744 5.12 43.60 64.00
N VAL A 745 4.77 43.78 65.29
CA VAL A 745 3.54 44.46 65.77
C VAL A 745 3.47 45.97 65.42
N LEU A 746 4.45 46.49 64.68
CA LEU A 746 4.45 47.84 64.10
C LEU A 746 3.87 47.87 62.66
N ASN A 747 3.58 46.69 62.08
CA ASN A 747 3.11 46.51 60.70
C ASN A 747 1.74 45.81 60.60
N ASP A 748 1.08 45.51 61.73
CA ASP A 748 -0.32 45.06 61.81
C ASP A 748 -1.21 46.21 62.31
#